data_AF-A0A5C6EDV8-F1
#
_entry.id   AF-A0A5C6EDV8-F1
#
_cell.length_a   1.000
_cell.length_b   1.000
_cell.length_c   1.000
_cell.angle_alpha   90.00
_cell.angle_beta   90.00
_cell.angle_gamma   90.00
#
_symmetry.space_group_name_H-M   'P 1'
#
loop_
_entity.id
_entity.type
_entity.pdbx_description
1 polymer ?
#
loop_
_entity_poly.entity_id
_entity_poly.type
_entity_poly.pdbx_seq_one_letter_code
_entity_poly.pdbx_strand_id
1 'polypeptide(L)'
;MNVLSPSMRIASSVVAIMLANAVTTRAASPIDELFHANEAVETIEVSIETQVDGQTISEPLALDLGLGFPLWLYPLGREPGQLAPFGASPTHASVGEILAPGEPATFTFSSTGDSGSDMLQSSAAMLADVRLSDISRVGLCSNGRNDWVLDSLDIKINGKPFVTRTELRSHIQDEQALAQVRLRELRSETIPIMDEAQSLEELVRSGLATEEEEQRLRDVDEVLVPKLQEQNRIERQLAGSYPWFLVRDFQSPWRNGHYVESMSVTLVAASHTGADTHNYLYYQTGGRKYLLTSPVNPLSSVFGPQVFPIDLIGGSATAGDLRGHAIGMLADGEPASNVPDRAHVSRMIVEVDGRVVYDSEESEIDRLSLDAVRLIPPAHLDETGNVVRDSPIAREAFVWHSGSALGLDLVAGGAEALPSPTDEAWPEPESGLVYEDSSGAVPGGGGYGDAFDPFPGEAYEMPGWSDVYDEGFDMGSDLPLSDGGWPAGDPWAGDPWADPWADPWGADPWGWHPPPSWLDVLAGFFSDHFGYDPWSADFELDEITADPIGEPVQIVSVGWETTSTWADDWIVRWDVIGDESAVQSYLVEVLAFRPHSNDPVGGVVGSAIVAHGQREVSIDADHATMMAEIGSDPMSVYLIARVCPLMQTSATAGPGQFGPAIPAVISHNPVLTSNAMYSVTLPGGIHDTNLLTLAPPLHTQRGVWTPAFLVSHLGFAFTEGIGGRHMVFRPMPSDEELSYELNLMNPIETDMHLAMHLAFLDDAIEVNNTATVTVEVNLQSLVSGLHRTDSLGPFTLGPSTIDDPQPMLLIEEIVEPLIFAGIVEPAETNILIRVTGGAADADHPPVLVGIRTTPDF
;
A
#
# COMPACT_ATOMS: atom_id res chain seq x y z
N MET A 1 73.67 -6.41 -17.46
CA MET A 1 72.45 -6.93 -16.84
C MET A 1 72.11 -6.00 -15.68
N ASN A 2 71.05 -5.19 -15.62
CA ASN A 2 69.95 -4.91 -16.53
C ASN A 2 69.68 -3.40 -16.46
N VAL A 3 69.62 -2.74 -17.62
CA VAL A 3 69.19 -1.34 -17.75
C VAL A 3 67.69 -1.39 -18.02
N LEU A 4 66.88 -0.92 -17.07
CA LEU A 4 65.42 -0.83 -17.21
C LEU A 4 65.06 0.25 -18.24
N SER A 5 64.06 -0.02 -19.07
CA SER A 5 63.67 0.81 -20.20
C SER A 5 62.94 2.11 -19.74
N PRO A 6 63.01 3.20 -20.54
CA PRO A 6 62.33 4.46 -20.25
C PRO A 6 60.80 4.34 -20.07
N SER A 7 60.19 3.32 -20.66
CA SER A 7 58.76 3.03 -20.59
C SER A 7 58.27 2.73 -19.16
N MET A 8 59.15 2.26 -18.28
CA MET A 8 58.79 1.89 -16.90
C MET A 8 58.74 3.10 -15.94
N ARG A 9 59.37 4.23 -16.29
CA ARG A 9 59.32 5.46 -15.46
C ARG A 9 58.03 6.27 -15.67
N ILE A 10 57.39 6.11 -16.82
CA ILE A 10 56.10 6.76 -17.11
C ILE A 10 54.97 6.04 -16.35
N ALA A 11 55.01 4.71 -16.26
CA ALA A 11 54.03 3.93 -15.49
C ALA A 11 54.05 4.24 -13.98
N SER A 12 55.23 4.41 -13.36
CA SER A 12 55.30 4.77 -11.93
C SER A 12 54.83 6.20 -11.63
N SER A 13 54.91 7.12 -12.60
CA SER A 13 54.44 8.50 -12.41
C SER A 13 52.92 8.62 -12.56
N VAL A 14 52.32 7.81 -13.45
CA VAL A 14 50.85 7.72 -13.61
C VAL A 14 50.21 7.01 -12.41
N VAL A 15 50.85 5.97 -11.86
CA VAL A 15 50.37 5.30 -10.64
C VAL A 15 50.52 6.19 -9.40
N ALA A 16 51.57 7.02 -9.31
CA ALA A 16 51.73 7.98 -8.21
C ALA A 16 50.76 9.17 -8.30
N ILE A 17 50.33 9.58 -9.51
CA ILE A 17 49.29 10.61 -9.70
C ILE A 17 47.89 10.01 -9.43
N MET A 18 47.63 8.76 -9.79
CA MET A 18 46.38 8.07 -9.41
C MET A 18 46.29 7.79 -7.90
N LEU A 19 47.41 7.56 -7.21
CA LEU A 19 47.43 7.40 -5.75
C LEU A 19 47.43 8.73 -4.98
N ALA A 20 47.77 9.86 -5.61
CA ALA A 20 47.72 11.18 -4.99
C ALA A 20 46.33 11.85 -5.07
N ASN A 21 45.43 11.35 -5.93
CA ASN A 21 44.01 11.76 -5.97
C ASN A 21 43.11 10.91 -5.07
N ALA A 22 43.68 10.02 -4.25
CA ALA A 22 43.00 9.51 -3.05
C ALA A 22 42.97 10.63 -2.00
N VAL A 23 42.24 11.70 -2.32
CA VAL A 23 41.74 12.65 -1.35
C VAL A 23 41.10 11.82 -0.25
N THR A 24 41.45 12.12 1.00
CA THR A 24 40.74 11.68 2.18
C THR A 24 39.30 12.18 2.10
N THR A 25 38.47 11.52 1.28
CA THR A 25 37.04 11.45 1.52
C THR A 25 36.93 10.73 2.85
N ARG A 26 36.65 11.48 3.93
CA ARG A 26 36.00 10.87 5.08
C ARG A 26 34.79 10.16 4.48
N ALA A 27 34.76 8.83 4.56
CA ALA A 27 33.55 8.09 4.23
C ALA A 27 32.44 8.76 5.05
N ALA A 28 31.51 9.41 4.35
CA ALA A 28 30.29 9.85 5.00
C ALA A 28 29.70 8.61 5.67
N SER A 29 29.16 8.76 6.88
CA SER A 29 28.39 7.67 7.48
C SER A 29 27.36 7.20 6.46
N PRO A 30 27.17 5.88 6.29
CA PRO A 30 26.08 5.33 5.52
C PRO A 30 24.77 6.07 5.87
N ILE A 31 23.97 6.42 4.86
CA ILE A 31 22.74 7.21 5.04
C ILE A 31 21.80 6.55 6.05
N ASP A 32 21.77 5.22 6.08
CA ASP A 32 21.02 4.37 7.00
C ASP A 32 21.48 4.43 8.47
N GLU A 33 22.68 4.97 8.76
CA GLU A 33 23.11 5.24 10.15
C GLU A 33 22.54 6.56 10.70
N LEU A 34 22.22 7.53 9.83
CA LEU A 34 21.78 8.87 10.21
C LEU A 34 20.26 9.05 10.17
N PHE A 35 19.58 8.17 9.45
CA PHE A 35 18.18 8.31 9.09
C PHE A 35 17.42 6.99 9.23
N HIS A 36 16.18 7.09 9.67
CA HIS A 36 15.25 5.96 9.62
C HIS A 36 14.42 6.02 8.33
N ALA A 37 14.10 4.85 7.75
CA ALA A 37 13.31 4.75 6.52
C ALA A 37 11.98 5.52 6.62
N ASN A 38 11.32 5.39 7.76
CA ASN A 38 10.01 5.99 8.06
C ASN A 38 10.10 7.42 8.61
N GLU A 39 11.30 8.02 8.70
CA GLU A 39 11.44 9.41 9.14
C GLU A 39 10.74 10.33 8.15
N ALA A 40 9.80 11.13 8.66
CA ALA A 40 9.10 12.13 7.86
C ALA A 40 10.05 13.25 7.43
N VAL A 41 9.86 13.76 6.22
CA VAL A 41 10.65 14.85 5.65
C VAL A 41 9.98 16.18 5.98
N GLU A 42 10.45 16.83 7.04
CA GLU A 42 9.87 18.09 7.52
C GLU A 42 10.54 19.31 6.88
N THR A 43 11.86 19.23 6.67
CA THR A 43 12.64 20.32 6.07
C THR A 43 13.67 19.77 5.11
N ILE A 44 13.86 20.46 3.99
CA ILE A 44 14.94 20.20 3.03
C ILE A 44 15.67 21.52 2.81
N GLU A 45 16.96 21.55 3.13
CA GLU A 45 17.85 22.66 2.82
C GLU A 45 18.77 22.24 1.67
N VAL A 46 18.76 23.01 0.59
CA VAL A 46 19.57 22.78 -0.60
C VAL A 46 20.52 23.95 -0.76
N SER A 47 21.82 23.68 -0.77
CA SER A 47 22.86 24.66 -1.08
C SER A 47 23.60 24.28 -2.35
N ILE A 48 23.72 25.22 -3.28
CA ILE A 48 24.46 25.06 -4.52
C ILE A 48 25.53 26.16 -4.63
N GLU A 49 26.66 25.83 -5.26
CA GLU A 49 27.69 26.79 -5.64
C GLU A 49 28.15 26.50 -7.07
N THR A 50 28.38 27.56 -7.84
CA THR A 50 28.88 27.49 -9.22
C THR A 50 30.36 27.87 -9.29
N GLN A 51 31.07 27.46 -10.34
CA GLN A 51 32.45 27.90 -10.52
C GLN A 51 32.54 29.35 -10.97
N VAL A 52 33.62 30.04 -10.55
CA VAL A 52 33.91 31.44 -10.88
C VAL A 52 34.12 31.71 -12.39
N ASP A 53 34.44 30.68 -13.16
CA ASP A 53 34.67 30.74 -14.61
C ASP A 53 33.42 30.40 -15.44
N GLY A 54 32.33 29.98 -14.81
CA GLY A 54 31.03 29.77 -15.46
C GLY A 54 30.27 31.08 -15.70
N GLN A 55 29.16 30.99 -16.45
CA GLN A 55 28.19 32.07 -16.58
C GLN A 55 27.26 32.16 -15.37
N THR A 56 26.64 33.33 -15.22
CA THR A 56 25.55 33.58 -14.29
C THR A 56 24.35 32.65 -14.59
N ILE A 57 23.73 32.08 -13.56
CA ILE A 57 22.45 31.36 -13.71
C ILE A 57 21.32 32.39 -13.72
N SER A 58 20.56 32.41 -14.82
CA SER A 58 19.37 33.25 -15.04
C SER A 58 18.24 32.44 -15.67
N GLU A 59 18.18 31.16 -15.35
CA GLU A 59 17.22 30.18 -15.88
C GLU A 59 16.62 29.33 -14.75
N PRO A 60 15.39 28.81 -14.92
CA PRO A 60 14.76 27.99 -13.89
C PRO A 60 15.59 26.74 -13.57
N LEU A 61 15.80 26.52 -12.28
CA LEU A 61 16.53 25.37 -11.74
C LEU A 61 15.66 24.66 -10.70
N ALA A 62 15.65 23.33 -10.71
CA ALA A 62 14.95 22.53 -9.72
C ALA A 62 15.80 21.37 -9.23
N LEU A 63 15.56 20.94 -7.99
CA LEU A 63 16.03 19.68 -7.44
C LEU A 63 14.96 18.61 -7.67
N ASP A 64 15.40 17.45 -8.15
CA ASP A 64 14.58 16.25 -8.33
C ASP A 64 15.03 15.17 -7.36
N LEU A 65 14.13 14.79 -6.46
CA LEU A 65 14.31 13.72 -5.47
C LEU A 65 13.66 12.39 -5.89
N GLY A 66 13.04 12.38 -7.08
CA GLY A 66 12.27 11.27 -7.64
C GLY A 66 10.96 11.04 -6.91
N LEU A 67 10.34 12.10 -6.39
CA LEU A 67 9.06 12.08 -5.67
C LEU A 67 7.83 12.26 -6.59
N GLY A 68 8.05 12.42 -7.91
CA GLY A 68 6.98 12.75 -8.87
C GLY A 68 6.73 14.25 -9.03
N PHE A 69 7.30 15.08 -8.15
CA PHE A 69 7.25 16.54 -8.23
C PHE A 69 8.64 17.16 -8.03
N PRO A 70 8.93 18.32 -8.63
CA PRO A 70 10.20 19.04 -8.46
C PRO A 70 10.19 19.95 -7.23
N LEU A 71 11.38 20.19 -6.68
CA LEU A 71 11.65 21.27 -5.72
C LEU A 71 12.29 22.43 -6.48
N TRP A 72 11.49 23.44 -6.83
CA TRP A 72 11.97 24.61 -7.58
C TRP A 72 12.93 25.42 -6.71
N LEU A 73 14.13 25.72 -7.21
CA LEU A 73 15.09 26.62 -6.53
C LEU A 73 14.68 28.09 -6.76
N TYR A 74 13.42 28.41 -6.46
CA TYR A 74 12.76 29.69 -6.69
C TYR A 74 13.34 30.77 -5.75
N PRO A 75 13.47 32.05 -6.20
CA PRO A 75 13.01 32.62 -7.47
C PRO A 75 14.01 32.55 -8.64
N LEU A 76 15.05 31.71 -8.55
CA LEU A 76 16.13 31.68 -9.55
C LEU A 76 15.61 31.48 -10.98
N GLY A 77 16.02 32.38 -11.86
CA GLY A 77 15.75 32.35 -13.30
C GLY A 77 14.30 32.56 -13.73
N ARG A 78 13.48 33.16 -12.85
CA ARG A 78 12.10 33.55 -13.15
C ARG A 78 11.95 35.06 -13.08
N GLU A 79 10.96 35.57 -13.81
CA GLU A 79 10.64 36.99 -13.76
C GLU A 79 9.97 37.35 -12.41
N PRO A 80 10.13 38.61 -11.92
CA PRO A 80 9.49 39.02 -10.69
C PRO A 80 7.97 38.89 -10.79
N GLY A 81 7.37 38.17 -9.84
CA GLY A 81 5.93 37.89 -9.80
C GLY A 81 5.50 36.67 -10.62
N GLN A 82 6.40 36.07 -11.41
CA GLN A 82 6.13 34.77 -12.03
C GLN A 82 6.21 33.69 -10.96
N LEU A 83 5.14 32.94 -10.75
CA LEU A 83 5.12 31.83 -9.80
C LEU A 83 5.80 30.58 -10.36
N ALA A 84 6.20 29.67 -9.47
CA ALA A 84 6.62 28.34 -9.87
C ALA A 84 5.40 27.53 -10.35
N PRO A 85 5.52 26.67 -11.37
CA PRO A 85 4.47 25.74 -11.73
C PRO A 85 4.36 24.64 -10.66
N PHE A 86 3.60 23.59 -10.95
CA PHE A 86 3.50 22.40 -10.09
C PHE A 86 4.85 21.97 -9.47
N GLY A 87 4.85 21.79 -8.15
CA GLY A 87 6.02 21.44 -7.35
C GLY A 87 6.16 22.31 -6.09
N ALA A 88 7.18 22.01 -5.30
CA ALA A 88 7.45 22.73 -4.06
C ALA A 88 8.25 24.02 -4.33
N SER A 89 7.85 25.13 -3.70
CA SER A 89 8.59 26.40 -3.70
C SER A 89 9.22 26.63 -2.32
N PRO A 90 10.45 27.13 -2.23
CA PRO A 90 11.16 27.25 -0.97
C PRO A 90 10.55 28.38 -0.12
N THR A 91 10.38 28.11 1.16
CA THR A 91 10.00 29.10 2.18
C THR A 91 11.06 30.18 2.36
N HIS A 92 12.34 29.87 2.08
CA HIS A 92 13.44 30.83 2.13
C HIS A 92 14.43 30.59 0.99
N ALA A 93 14.89 31.68 0.38
CA ALA A 93 15.99 31.69 -0.58
C ALA A 93 16.98 32.80 -0.22
N SER A 94 18.27 32.48 -0.25
CA SER A 94 19.35 33.45 0.00
C SER A 94 19.68 34.34 -1.20
N VAL A 95 19.09 34.03 -2.37
CA VAL A 95 19.31 34.72 -3.64
C VAL A 95 17.99 35.11 -4.30
N GLY A 96 18.07 36.07 -5.21
CA GLY A 96 16.93 36.49 -6.03
C GLY A 96 16.83 35.70 -7.34
N GLU A 97 16.47 36.40 -8.41
CA GLU A 97 16.24 35.84 -9.75
C GLU A 97 17.52 35.35 -10.44
N ILE A 98 18.69 35.66 -9.88
CA ILE A 98 19.98 35.48 -10.53
C ILE A 98 21.00 34.95 -9.50
N LEU A 99 21.81 33.98 -9.91
CA LEU A 99 22.97 33.49 -9.16
C LEU A 99 24.26 33.81 -9.90
N ALA A 100 25.13 34.64 -9.31
CA ALA A 100 26.41 34.98 -9.91
C ALA A 100 27.42 33.82 -9.81
N PRO A 101 28.39 33.72 -10.75
CA PRO A 101 29.44 32.70 -10.70
C PRO A 101 30.25 32.76 -9.41
N GLY A 102 30.46 31.61 -8.76
CA GLY A 102 31.24 31.53 -7.51
C GLY A 102 30.50 32.00 -6.26
N GLU A 103 29.23 32.39 -6.35
CA GLU A 103 28.41 32.70 -5.19
C GLU A 103 27.62 31.45 -4.75
N PRO A 104 27.59 31.13 -3.44
CA PRO A 104 26.74 30.06 -2.93
C PRO A 104 25.30 30.55 -2.79
N ALA A 105 24.35 29.67 -3.03
CA ALA A 105 22.92 29.90 -2.81
C ALA A 105 22.31 28.76 -2.02
N THR A 106 21.60 29.10 -0.94
CA THR A 106 20.79 28.19 -0.12
C THR A 106 19.29 28.45 -0.32
N PHE A 107 18.53 27.36 -0.40
CA PHE A 107 17.07 27.30 -0.52
C PHE A 107 16.52 26.35 0.56
N THR A 108 15.46 26.74 1.25
CA THR A 108 14.86 25.95 2.33
C THR A 108 13.40 25.69 2.06
N PHE A 109 13.04 24.41 1.98
CA PHE A 109 11.68 23.90 1.86
C PHE A 109 11.24 23.35 3.21
N SER A 110 9.98 23.55 3.57
CA SER A 110 9.47 23.12 4.86
C SER A 110 8.00 22.69 4.74
N SER A 111 7.67 21.56 5.39
CA SER A 111 6.30 21.12 5.58
C SER A 111 5.60 21.85 6.73
N THR A 112 6.37 22.44 7.65
CA THR A 112 5.88 23.05 8.88
C THR A 112 6.57 24.40 9.12
N GLY A 113 5.88 25.52 8.89
CA GLY A 113 6.47 26.83 9.16
C GLY A 113 5.75 28.00 8.51
N ASP A 114 6.30 29.20 8.70
CA ASP A 114 5.87 30.39 7.97
C ASP A 114 6.14 30.20 6.48
N SER A 115 5.13 30.48 5.65
CA SER A 115 5.22 30.26 4.21
C SER A 115 6.33 31.09 3.55
N GLY A 116 6.80 32.17 4.19
CA GLY A 116 7.96 32.94 3.73
C GLY A 116 7.79 33.38 2.28
N SER A 117 8.70 32.91 1.41
CA SER A 117 8.69 33.16 -0.04
C SER A 117 7.76 32.22 -0.84
N ASP A 118 7.25 31.15 -0.23
CA ASP A 118 6.28 30.23 -0.80
C ASP A 118 4.86 30.81 -0.66
N MET A 119 4.50 31.66 -1.62
CA MET A 119 3.24 32.42 -1.58
C MET A 119 2.00 31.52 -1.60
N LEU A 120 2.04 30.43 -2.36
CA LEU A 120 0.91 29.50 -2.53
C LEU A 120 0.97 28.28 -1.60
N GLN A 121 1.90 28.28 -0.63
CA GLN A 121 2.09 27.20 0.34
C GLN A 121 2.30 25.82 -0.32
N SER A 122 2.93 25.77 -1.49
CA SER A 122 3.09 24.53 -2.23
C SER A 122 4.07 23.57 -1.56
N SER A 123 5.07 24.06 -0.81
CA SER A 123 5.98 23.19 -0.04
C SER A 123 5.27 22.36 1.02
N ALA A 124 4.33 22.97 1.75
CA ALA A 124 3.61 22.27 2.81
C ALA A 124 2.81 21.09 2.24
N ALA A 125 2.04 21.35 1.20
CA ALA A 125 1.27 20.32 0.51
C ALA A 125 2.16 19.26 -0.15
N MET A 126 3.25 19.66 -0.83
CA MET A 126 4.10 18.70 -1.53
C MET A 126 4.93 17.82 -0.61
N LEU A 127 5.39 18.33 0.53
CA LEU A 127 6.19 17.57 1.51
C LEU A 127 5.34 16.78 2.52
N ALA A 128 4.02 17.00 2.57
CA ALA A 128 3.13 16.19 3.39
C ALA A 128 3.28 14.69 3.06
N ASP A 129 3.34 13.84 4.09
CA ASP A 129 3.50 12.38 3.98
C ASP A 129 4.78 11.87 3.30
N VAL A 130 5.70 12.75 2.91
CA VAL A 130 6.99 12.34 2.35
C VAL A 130 7.84 11.76 3.47
N ARG A 131 8.30 10.52 3.27
CA ARG A 131 9.28 9.83 4.11
C ARG A 131 10.61 9.73 3.39
N LEU A 132 11.67 9.52 4.15
CA LEU A 132 13.01 9.33 3.55
C LEU A 132 13.10 8.12 2.63
N SER A 133 12.35 7.06 2.89
CA SER A 133 12.24 5.90 2.00
C SER A 133 11.69 6.24 0.61
N ASP A 134 10.91 7.32 0.48
CA ASP A 134 10.27 7.70 -0.79
C ASP A 134 11.26 8.39 -1.74
N ILE A 135 12.37 8.94 -1.22
CA ILE A 135 13.43 9.57 -2.02
C ILE A 135 14.17 8.48 -2.80
N SER A 136 14.17 8.61 -4.13
CA SER A 136 14.73 7.60 -5.03
C SER A 136 15.96 8.05 -5.80
N ARG A 137 16.16 9.36 -5.93
CA ARG A 137 17.31 9.94 -6.62
C ARG A 137 17.64 11.31 -6.06
N VAL A 138 18.76 11.86 -6.51
CA VAL A 138 19.14 13.25 -6.30
C VAL A 138 19.70 13.79 -7.60
N GLY A 139 19.02 14.76 -8.20
CA GLY A 139 19.45 15.38 -9.45
C GLY A 139 19.01 16.83 -9.62
N LEU A 140 19.66 17.55 -10.52
CA LEU A 140 19.31 18.93 -10.86
C LEU A 140 18.72 19.02 -12.27
N CYS A 141 17.60 19.72 -12.37
CA CYS A 141 16.87 19.97 -13.60
C CYS A 141 17.05 21.43 -14.03
N SER A 142 17.52 21.63 -15.26
CA SER A 142 17.57 22.92 -15.95
C SER A 142 17.67 22.67 -17.45
N ASN A 143 17.21 23.63 -18.25
CA ASN A 143 17.28 23.57 -19.71
C ASN A 143 18.65 24.01 -20.28
N GLY A 144 19.56 24.53 -19.45
CA GLY A 144 20.90 24.93 -19.89
C GLY A 144 20.90 25.96 -21.01
N ARG A 145 20.12 27.04 -20.89
CA ARG A 145 20.27 28.27 -21.68
C ARG A 145 21.54 29.04 -21.30
N ASN A 146 21.93 29.01 -20.03
CA ASN A 146 23.16 29.63 -19.54
C ASN A 146 24.30 28.61 -19.47
N ASP A 147 25.53 29.06 -19.73
CA ASP A 147 26.73 28.20 -19.73
C ASP A 147 27.45 28.20 -18.38
N TRP A 148 26.85 27.54 -17.38
CA TRP A 148 27.35 27.53 -16.01
C TRP A 148 27.88 26.14 -15.60
N VAL A 149 28.72 26.15 -14.56
CA VAL A 149 29.40 24.95 -14.05
C VAL A 149 29.05 24.75 -12.59
N LEU A 150 28.51 23.58 -12.27
CA LEU A 150 28.21 23.18 -10.90
C LEU A 150 29.52 22.82 -10.17
N ASP A 151 29.81 23.50 -9.07
CA ASP A 151 30.96 23.22 -8.22
C ASP A 151 30.59 22.35 -7.01
N SER A 152 29.51 22.72 -6.31
CA SER A 152 29.06 22.00 -5.12
C SER A 152 27.53 21.90 -5.01
N LEU A 153 27.09 20.82 -4.36
CA LEU A 153 25.70 20.52 -4.00
C LEU A 153 25.70 19.94 -2.59
N ASP A 154 25.04 20.61 -1.65
CA ASP A 154 24.81 20.15 -0.29
C ASP A 154 23.30 20.12 -0.01
N ILE A 155 22.81 18.98 0.47
CA ILE A 155 21.41 18.74 0.81
C ILE A 155 21.38 18.26 2.24
N LYS A 156 20.57 18.94 3.06
CA LYS A 156 20.24 18.50 4.43
C LYS A 156 18.75 18.22 4.53
N ILE A 157 18.41 17.15 5.22
CA ILE A 157 17.03 16.80 5.56
C ILE A 157 16.89 16.83 7.07
N ASN A 158 15.88 17.54 7.58
CA ASN A 158 15.65 17.71 9.02
C ASN A 158 16.91 18.21 9.76
N GLY A 159 17.69 19.08 9.10
CA GLY A 159 18.96 19.62 9.60
C GLY A 159 20.15 18.63 9.60
N LYS A 160 19.94 17.37 9.21
CA LYS A 160 21.00 16.35 9.10
C LYS A 160 21.58 16.33 7.68
N PRO A 161 22.90 16.17 7.48
CA PRO A 161 23.49 16.01 6.16
C PRO A 161 22.93 14.77 5.44
N PHE A 162 22.40 14.97 4.24
CA PHE A 162 21.85 13.90 3.40
C PHE A 162 22.75 13.61 2.20
N VAL A 163 23.08 14.62 1.40
CA VAL A 163 24.02 14.52 0.29
C VAL A 163 24.95 15.72 0.30
N THR A 164 26.26 15.49 0.32
CA THR A 164 27.25 16.56 0.13
C THR A 164 28.20 16.17 -0.99
N ARG A 165 28.32 17.04 -2.00
CA ARG A 165 29.22 16.88 -3.14
C ARG A 165 29.93 18.21 -3.40
N THR A 166 31.25 18.15 -3.52
CA THR A 166 32.11 19.32 -3.77
C THR A 166 33.04 19.00 -4.93
N GLU A 167 33.59 20.02 -5.57
CA GLU A 167 34.52 19.87 -6.70
C GLU A 167 33.93 19.06 -7.88
N LEU A 168 32.60 19.16 -8.11
CA LEU A 168 31.88 18.39 -9.13
C LEU A 168 32.32 18.74 -10.56
N ARG A 169 32.58 20.03 -10.82
CA ARG A 169 32.96 20.58 -12.15
C ARG A 169 32.05 20.11 -13.29
N SER A 170 30.75 19.92 -13.01
CA SER A 170 29.79 19.42 -14.00
C SER A 170 29.26 20.58 -14.83
N HIS A 171 29.47 20.51 -16.15
CA HIS A 171 29.21 21.59 -17.08
C HIS A 171 27.91 21.35 -17.83
N ILE A 172 26.90 22.20 -17.64
CA ILE A 172 25.55 21.94 -18.15
C ILE A 172 25.52 21.83 -19.69
N GLN A 173 26.22 22.70 -20.42
CA GLN A 173 26.27 22.64 -21.89
C GLN A 173 26.93 21.35 -22.41
N ASP A 174 27.89 20.79 -21.67
CA ASP A 174 28.55 19.55 -22.09
C ASP A 174 27.59 18.38 -21.96
N GLU A 175 26.85 18.30 -20.85
CA GLU A 175 25.83 17.29 -20.62
C GLU A 175 24.66 17.44 -21.62
N GLN A 176 24.22 18.66 -21.91
CA GLN A 176 23.19 18.95 -22.92
C GLN A 176 23.68 18.56 -24.33
N ALA A 177 24.94 18.83 -24.68
CA ALA A 177 25.52 18.42 -25.95
C ALA A 177 25.63 16.89 -26.09
N LEU A 178 26.02 16.19 -25.02
CA LEU A 178 26.05 14.73 -24.97
C LEU A 178 24.64 14.14 -25.12
N ALA A 179 23.65 14.71 -24.44
CA ALA A 179 22.24 14.32 -24.57
C ALA A 179 21.74 14.49 -26.01
N GLN A 180 22.05 15.59 -26.70
CA GLN A 180 21.68 15.79 -28.11
C GLN A 180 22.37 14.81 -29.07
N VAL A 181 23.62 14.42 -28.80
CA VAL A 181 24.30 13.36 -29.57
C VAL A 181 23.58 12.04 -29.37
N ARG A 182 23.32 11.67 -28.11
CA ARG A 182 22.65 10.42 -27.76
C ARG A 182 21.24 10.32 -28.32
N LEU A 183 20.48 11.41 -28.28
CA LEU A 183 19.12 11.48 -28.86
C LEU A 183 19.13 11.19 -30.36
N ARG A 184 20.12 11.72 -31.09
CA ARG A 184 20.27 11.47 -32.53
C ARG A 184 20.62 10.01 -32.83
N GLU A 185 21.49 9.41 -32.01
CA GLU A 185 21.82 7.98 -32.12
C GLU A 185 20.58 7.12 -31.87
N LEU A 186 19.87 7.36 -30.75
CA LEU A 186 18.66 6.62 -30.41
C LEU A 186 17.60 6.73 -31.49
N ARG A 187 17.31 7.94 -32.00
CA ARG A 187 16.35 8.12 -33.10
C ARG A 187 16.77 7.35 -34.36
N SER A 188 18.07 7.26 -34.66
CA SER A 188 18.54 6.47 -35.81
C SER A 188 18.37 4.96 -35.61
N GLU A 189 18.35 4.49 -34.36
CA GLU A 189 18.09 3.10 -33.99
C GLU A 189 16.59 2.79 -33.89
N THR A 190 15.77 3.71 -33.37
CA THR A 190 14.34 3.48 -33.07
C THR A 190 13.46 3.58 -34.30
N ILE A 191 13.68 4.54 -35.20
CA ILE A 191 12.86 4.73 -36.42
C ILE A 191 12.64 3.41 -37.20
N PRO A 192 13.68 2.63 -37.58
CA PRO A 192 13.45 1.39 -38.32
C PRO A 192 12.71 0.32 -37.52
N ILE A 193 12.88 0.30 -36.19
CA ILE A 193 12.19 -0.64 -35.29
C ILE A 193 10.71 -0.26 -35.15
N MET A 194 10.41 1.05 -35.06
CA MET A 194 9.04 1.57 -35.05
C MET A 194 8.31 1.26 -36.36
N ASP A 195 8.96 1.44 -37.51
CA ASP A 195 8.39 1.10 -38.82
C ASP A 195 8.05 -0.40 -38.92
N GLU A 196 8.91 -1.27 -38.35
CA GLU A 196 8.65 -2.72 -38.26
C GLU A 196 7.49 -3.02 -37.30
N ALA A 197 7.48 -2.45 -36.10
CA ALA A 197 6.42 -2.61 -35.11
C ALA A 197 5.05 -2.22 -35.68
N GLN A 198 4.94 -1.02 -36.26
CA GLN A 198 3.71 -0.54 -36.87
C GLN A 198 3.22 -1.45 -38.01
N SER A 199 4.14 -1.96 -38.84
CA SER A 199 3.79 -2.89 -39.92
C SER A 199 3.25 -4.22 -39.37
N LEU A 200 3.84 -4.75 -38.30
CA LEU A 200 3.38 -5.97 -37.64
C LEU A 200 2.05 -5.78 -36.92
N GLU A 201 1.86 -4.66 -36.24
CA GLU A 201 0.58 -4.29 -35.61
C GLU A 201 -0.55 -4.19 -36.62
N GLU A 202 -0.30 -3.62 -37.80
CA GLU A 202 -1.30 -3.57 -38.88
C GLU A 202 -1.70 -4.98 -39.35
N LEU A 203 -0.76 -5.92 -39.39
CA LEU A 203 -1.04 -7.33 -39.69
C LEU A 203 -1.85 -8.00 -38.58
N VAL A 204 -1.49 -7.78 -37.31
CA VAL A 204 -2.21 -8.34 -36.14
C VAL A 204 -3.63 -7.79 -36.10
N ARG A 205 -3.78 -6.47 -36.19
CA ARG A 205 -5.08 -5.79 -36.17
C ARG A 205 -5.99 -6.18 -37.34
N SER A 206 -5.42 -6.50 -38.49
CA SER A 206 -6.20 -7.00 -39.65
C SER A 206 -6.56 -8.48 -39.57
N GLY A 207 -6.09 -9.21 -38.55
CA GLY A 207 -6.26 -10.66 -38.42
C GLY A 207 -5.51 -11.44 -39.50
N LEU A 208 -4.52 -10.82 -40.15
CA LEU A 208 -3.71 -11.42 -41.21
C LEU A 208 -2.35 -11.91 -40.70
N ALA A 209 -1.99 -11.56 -39.46
CA ALA A 209 -0.75 -12.01 -38.85
C ALA A 209 -0.76 -13.53 -38.59
N THR A 210 0.40 -14.12 -38.79
CA THR A 210 0.74 -15.46 -38.31
C THR A 210 1.18 -15.42 -36.84
N GLU A 211 1.14 -16.56 -36.14
CA GLU A 211 1.67 -16.67 -34.77
C GLU A 211 3.15 -16.23 -34.66
N GLU A 212 3.94 -16.44 -35.73
CA GLU A 212 5.33 -15.99 -35.80
C GLU A 212 5.44 -14.47 -35.88
N GLU A 213 4.55 -13.81 -36.62
CA GLU A 213 4.49 -12.35 -36.71
C GLU A 213 3.98 -11.70 -35.42
N GLU A 214 3.02 -12.33 -34.73
CA GLU A 214 2.60 -11.91 -33.39
C GLU A 214 3.73 -12.04 -32.38
N GLN A 215 4.49 -13.15 -32.41
CA GLN A 215 5.66 -13.29 -31.56
C GLN A 215 6.74 -12.28 -31.92
N ARG A 216 6.95 -12.02 -33.21
CA ARG A 216 7.90 -11.01 -33.68
C ARG A 216 7.52 -9.61 -33.19
N LEU A 217 6.24 -9.26 -33.19
CA LEU A 217 5.76 -8.00 -32.63
C LEU A 217 6.14 -7.88 -31.15
N ARG A 218 5.87 -8.93 -30.34
CA ARG A 218 6.28 -8.97 -28.93
C ARG A 218 7.78 -8.78 -28.74
N ASP A 219 8.60 -9.47 -29.54
CA ASP A 219 10.07 -9.36 -29.49
C ASP A 219 10.55 -7.94 -29.90
N VAL A 220 9.87 -7.31 -30.85
CA VAL A 220 10.16 -5.95 -31.32
C VAL A 220 9.81 -4.93 -30.22
N ASP A 221 8.64 -5.08 -29.58
CA ASP A 221 8.19 -4.22 -28.50
C ASP A 221 9.12 -4.29 -27.29
N GLU A 222 9.60 -5.48 -26.91
CA GLU A 222 10.56 -5.68 -25.82
C GLU A 222 11.86 -4.88 -26.04
N VAL A 223 12.26 -4.69 -27.30
CA VAL A 223 13.44 -3.88 -27.67
C VAL A 223 13.10 -2.40 -27.84
N LEU A 224 11.93 -2.09 -28.39
CA LEU A 224 11.52 -0.73 -28.75
C LEU A 224 11.16 0.10 -27.52
N VAL A 225 10.37 -0.44 -26.60
CA VAL A 225 9.84 0.28 -25.43
C VAL A 225 10.95 0.90 -24.57
N PRO A 226 12.01 0.16 -24.16
CA PRO A 226 13.10 0.75 -23.38
C PRO A 226 13.85 1.88 -24.12
N LYS A 227 13.94 1.80 -25.45
CA LYS A 227 14.58 2.83 -26.26
C LYS A 227 13.72 4.09 -26.37
N LEU A 228 12.41 3.94 -26.49
CA LEU A 228 11.47 5.07 -26.48
C LEU A 228 11.42 5.74 -25.11
N GLN A 229 11.47 4.97 -24.02
CA GLN A 229 11.58 5.51 -22.67
C GLN A 229 12.88 6.32 -22.49
N GLU A 230 14.03 5.80 -22.94
CA GLU A 230 15.29 6.53 -22.90
C GLU A 230 15.28 7.78 -23.81
N GLN A 231 14.65 7.69 -24.99
CA GLN A 231 14.45 8.84 -25.87
C GLN A 231 13.66 9.94 -25.16
N ASN A 232 12.52 9.60 -24.55
CA ASN A 232 11.67 10.51 -23.80
C ASN A 232 12.43 11.13 -22.61
N ARG A 233 13.15 10.30 -21.84
CA ARG A 233 14.01 10.77 -20.74
C ARG A 233 15.02 11.82 -21.21
N ILE A 234 15.68 11.59 -22.35
CA ILE A 234 16.64 12.55 -22.90
C ILE A 234 15.95 13.82 -23.40
N GLU A 235 14.84 13.71 -24.11
CA GLU A 235 14.07 14.88 -24.58
C GLU A 235 13.65 15.76 -23.40
N ARG A 236 13.24 15.16 -22.29
CA ARG A 236 12.92 15.85 -21.04
C ARG A 236 14.14 16.45 -20.35
N GLN A 237 15.28 15.78 -20.41
CA GLN A 237 16.54 16.35 -19.93
C GLN A 237 16.92 17.62 -20.71
N LEU A 238 16.71 17.61 -22.04
CA LEU A 238 16.91 18.79 -22.89
C LEU A 238 15.89 19.90 -22.61
N ALA A 239 14.65 19.54 -22.27
CA ALA A 239 13.60 20.49 -21.90
C ALA A 239 13.77 21.06 -20.47
N GLY A 240 14.63 20.46 -19.64
CA GLY A 240 14.82 20.81 -18.24
C GLY A 240 13.75 20.24 -17.30
N SER A 241 12.97 19.25 -17.75
CA SER A 241 11.98 18.53 -16.92
C SER A 241 12.49 17.18 -16.40
N TYR A 242 13.71 16.78 -16.77
CA TYR A 242 14.44 15.64 -16.20
C TYR A 242 15.86 16.07 -15.83
N PRO A 243 16.49 15.46 -14.80
CA PRO A 243 17.82 15.88 -14.36
C PRO A 243 18.89 15.76 -15.46
N TRP A 244 19.65 16.85 -15.66
CA TRP A 244 20.88 16.81 -16.46
C TRP A 244 22.08 16.38 -15.61
N PHE A 245 22.05 16.69 -14.32
CA PHE A 245 23.01 16.23 -13.33
C PHE A 245 22.35 15.23 -12.38
N LEU A 246 22.99 14.09 -12.18
CA LEU A 246 22.56 13.05 -11.24
C LEU A 246 23.71 12.69 -10.31
N VAL A 247 23.44 12.57 -9.01
CA VAL A 247 24.37 12.03 -8.02
C VAL A 247 24.43 10.51 -8.22
N ARG A 248 25.27 10.04 -9.15
CA ARG A 248 25.27 8.66 -9.65
C ARG A 248 25.54 7.58 -8.61
N ASP A 249 26.20 7.94 -7.51
CA ASP A 249 26.51 7.05 -6.39
C ASP A 249 25.45 7.09 -5.28
N PHE A 250 24.41 7.91 -5.42
CA PHE A 250 23.25 7.86 -4.53
C PHE A 250 22.37 6.67 -4.92
N GLN A 251 22.18 5.75 -3.97
CA GLN A 251 21.20 4.68 -4.04
C GLN A 251 20.41 4.72 -2.74
N SER A 252 19.08 4.82 -2.84
CA SER A 252 18.24 4.78 -1.66
C SER A 252 18.29 3.37 -1.05
N PRO A 253 18.81 3.18 0.18
CA PRO A 253 18.97 1.85 0.77
C PRO A 253 17.61 1.19 1.08
N TRP A 254 16.54 1.99 1.13
CA TRP A 254 15.20 1.55 1.46
C TRP A 254 14.37 1.14 0.23
N ARG A 255 14.85 1.44 -0.99
CA ARG A 255 14.11 1.13 -2.21
C ARG A 255 14.62 -0.18 -2.81
N ASN A 256 13.95 -1.26 -2.42
CA ASN A 256 14.11 -2.59 -2.99
C ASN A 256 12.74 -3.04 -3.51
N GLY A 257 12.67 -3.53 -4.75
CA GLY A 257 11.42 -4.02 -5.32
C GLY A 257 11.35 -3.90 -6.84
N HIS A 258 10.31 -4.50 -7.42
CA HIS A 258 9.98 -4.33 -8.82
C HIS A 258 9.43 -2.92 -9.06
N TYR A 259 9.93 -2.28 -10.12
CA TYR A 259 9.39 -0.99 -10.57
C TYR A 259 8.04 -1.23 -11.23
N VAL A 260 7.12 -0.29 -11.01
CA VAL A 260 5.89 -0.18 -11.78
C VAL A 260 6.26 0.20 -13.21
N GLU A 261 5.72 -0.50 -14.20
CA GLU A 261 6.04 -0.30 -15.61
C GLU A 261 5.12 0.74 -16.24
N SER A 262 3.83 0.70 -15.91
CA SER A 262 2.83 1.67 -16.35
C SER A 262 1.85 2.00 -15.23
N MET A 263 1.36 3.24 -15.23
CA MET A 263 0.35 3.69 -14.30
C MET A 263 -0.49 4.79 -14.93
N SER A 264 -1.80 4.74 -14.73
CA SER A 264 -2.73 5.77 -15.14
C SER A 264 -3.76 6.04 -14.03
N VAL A 265 -4.27 7.26 -14.00
CA VAL A 265 -5.33 7.67 -13.09
C VAL A 265 -6.47 8.22 -13.92
N THR A 266 -7.67 7.70 -13.75
CA THR A 266 -8.88 8.24 -14.38
C THR A 266 -9.65 9.04 -13.36
N LEU A 267 -9.96 10.30 -13.67
CA LEU A 267 -10.84 11.15 -12.86
C LEU A 267 -12.15 11.42 -13.58
N VAL A 268 -13.23 11.46 -12.82
CA VAL A 268 -14.53 11.95 -13.28
C VAL A 268 -14.88 13.19 -12.47
N ALA A 269 -15.11 14.31 -13.14
CA ALA A 269 -15.64 15.51 -12.50
C ALA A 269 -17.15 15.39 -12.30
N ALA A 270 -17.67 15.95 -11.20
CA ALA A 270 -19.10 16.02 -10.98
C ALA A 270 -19.80 16.83 -12.10
N SER A 271 -21.07 16.53 -12.38
CA SER A 271 -21.78 17.05 -13.56
C SER A 271 -22.46 18.42 -13.35
N HIS A 272 -22.20 19.13 -12.26
CA HIS A 272 -22.79 20.43 -11.96
C HIS A 272 -21.85 21.59 -12.27
N THR A 273 -22.40 22.80 -12.34
CA THR A 273 -21.60 24.01 -12.52
C THR A 273 -20.59 24.19 -11.38
N GLY A 274 -19.34 24.55 -11.70
CA GLY A 274 -18.27 24.73 -10.71
C GLY A 274 -17.60 23.44 -10.23
N ALA A 275 -17.78 22.31 -10.91
CA ALA A 275 -17.04 21.07 -10.63
C ALA A 275 -15.65 21.05 -11.30
N ASP A 276 -15.54 21.72 -12.44
CA ASP A 276 -14.35 21.82 -13.29
C ASP A 276 -13.23 22.63 -12.61
N THR A 277 -11.96 22.38 -12.97
CA THR A 277 -10.85 23.20 -12.47
C THR A 277 -9.69 23.33 -13.46
N HIS A 278 -9.03 24.49 -13.45
CA HIS A 278 -7.75 24.72 -14.13
C HIS A 278 -6.54 24.61 -13.19
N ASN A 279 -6.78 24.46 -11.89
CA ASN A 279 -5.74 24.24 -10.90
C ASN A 279 -5.00 22.92 -11.13
N TYR A 280 -3.84 22.78 -10.48
CA TYR A 280 -3.06 21.56 -10.53
C TYR A 280 -3.66 20.53 -9.58
N LEU A 281 -4.39 19.54 -10.11
CA LEU A 281 -4.70 18.32 -9.39
C LEU A 281 -3.51 17.38 -9.48
N TYR A 282 -3.24 16.67 -8.39
CA TYR A 282 -2.20 15.66 -8.34
C TYR A 282 -2.70 14.39 -7.66
N TYR A 283 -2.24 13.25 -8.17
CA TYR A 283 -2.42 11.96 -7.53
C TYR A 283 -1.32 11.74 -6.51
N GLN A 284 -1.69 11.27 -5.32
CA GLN A 284 -0.76 10.94 -4.24
C GLN A 284 -0.85 9.46 -3.88
N THR A 285 0.32 8.84 -3.71
CA THR A 285 0.46 7.48 -3.16
C THR A 285 1.77 7.36 -2.38
N GLY A 286 1.67 6.97 -1.11
CA GLY A 286 2.75 7.18 -0.15
C GLY A 286 3.22 8.65 -0.13
N GLY A 287 4.54 8.87 -0.20
CA GLY A 287 5.12 10.21 -0.35
C GLY A 287 5.20 10.73 -1.78
N ARG A 288 4.73 9.97 -2.78
CA ARG A 288 4.81 10.34 -4.19
C ARG A 288 3.63 11.20 -4.59
N LYS A 289 3.87 12.23 -5.41
CA LYS A 289 2.82 13.09 -5.95
C LYS A 289 3.05 13.35 -7.43
N TYR A 290 2.05 13.05 -8.24
CA TYR A 290 2.13 13.12 -9.70
C TYR A 290 1.09 14.07 -10.24
N LEU A 291 1.50 14.96 -11.13
CA LEU A 291 0.60 15.89 -11.78
C LEU A 291 -0.46 15.14 -12.61
N LEU A 292 -1.73 15.49 -12.42
CA LEU A 292 -2.84 15.01 -13.25
C LEU A 292 -3.29 16.14 -14.19
N THR A 293 -3.66 17.28 -13.63
CA THR A 293 -4.22 18.40 -14.41
C THR A 293 -3.33 19.63 -14.34
N SER A 294 -3.55 20.55 -15.28
CA SER A 294 -2.86 21.83 -15.31
C SER A 294 -3.71 22.86 -16.05
N PRO A 295 -3.33 24.15 -16.06
CA PRO A 295 -4.09 25.16 -16.80
C PRO A 295 -4.23 24.87 -18.30
N VAL A 296 -3.28 24.12 -18.87
CA VAL A 296 -3.28 23.71 -20.28
C VAL A 296 -4.00 22.38 -20.52
N ASN A 297 -4.26 21.60 -19.46
CA ASN A 297 -5.00 20.34 -19.48
C ASN A 297 -5.92 20.27 -18.24
N PRO A 298 -7.02 21.05 -18.21
CA PRO A 298 -7.88 21.20 -17.04
C PRO A 298 -8.80 19.98 -16.83
N LEU A 299 -9.26 19.79 -15.59
CA LEU A 299 -10.36 18.86 -15.34
C LEU A 299 -11.67 19.51 -15.79
N SER A 300 -12.48 18.76 -16.54
CA SER A 300 -13.79 19.21 -17.00
C SER A 300 -14.79 18.08 -17.07
N SER A 301 -15.98 18.34 -16.53
CA SER A 301 -17.17 17.51 -16.61
C SER A 301 -17.66 17.28 -18.05
N VAL A 302 -17.35 18.18 -18.98
CA VAL A 302 -17.75 18.08 -20.39
C VAL A 302 -17.10 16.89 -21.09
N PHE A 303 -15.89 16.50 -20.68
CA PHE A 303 -15.15 15.42 -21.32
C PHE A 303 -15.47 14.04 -20.73
N GLY A 304 -16.32 13.96 -19.69
CA GLY A 304 -16.57 12.72 -18.97
C GLY A 304 -15.32 12.22 -18.23
N PRO A 305 -15.13 10.89 -18.09
CA PRO A 305 -13.93 10.32 -17.50
C PRO A 305 -12.66 10.71 -18.28
N GLN A 306 -11.69 11.30 -17.60
CA GLN A 306 -10.41 11.71 -18.18
C GLN A 306 -9.26 10.86 -17.64
N VAL A 307 -8.48 10.28 -18.55
CA VAL A 307 -7.36 9.39 -18.21
C VAL A 307 -6.04 10.17 -18.23
N PHE A 308 -5.33 10.14 -17.11
CA PHE A 308 -4.04 10.80 -16.91
C PHE A 308 -2.92 9.75 -16.79
N PRO A 309 -2.03 9.63 -17.78
CA PRO A 309 -0.87 8.76 -17.67
C PRO A 309 0.12 9.32 -16.64
N ILE A 310 0.55 8.47 -15.70
CA ILE A 310 1.48 8.87 -14.64
C ILE A 310 2.92 8.82 -15.13
N ASP A 311 3.66 9.88 -14.82
CA ASP A 311 5.05 10.03 -15.21
C ASP A 311 6.03 9.26 -14.31
N LEU A 312 6.21 7.97 -14.62
CA LEU A 312 7.14 7.10 -13.91
C LEU A 312 8.62 7.35 -14.26
N ILE A 313 8.92 8.15 -15.30
CA ILE A 313 10.28 8.62 -15.58
C ILE A 313 10.64 9.75 -14.60
N GLY A 314 9.73 10.71 -14.41
CA GLY A 314 9.82 11.84 -13.47
C GLY A 314 9.75 11.43 -12.00
N GLY A 315 9.15 10.28 -11.70
CA GLY A 315 9.20 9.67 -10.37
C GLY A 315 8.91 8.19 -10.46
N SER A 316 9.94 7.34 -10.45
CA SER A 316 9.78 5.89 -10.52
C SER A 316 9.02 5.36 -9.30
N ALA A 317 7.90 4.66 -9.47
CA ALA A 317 7.21 3.97 -8.39
C ALA A 317 7.62 2.49 -8.30
N THR A 318 7.56 1.92 -7.11
CA THR A 318 7.57 0.48 -6.86
C THR A 318 6.26 0.09 -6.17
N ALA A 319 5.96 -1.20 -6.11
CA ALA A 319 4.76 -1.68 -5.42
C ALA A 319 4.66 -1.19 -3.95
N GLY A 320 5.80 -1.03 -3.26
CA GLY A 320 5.84 -0.52 -1.88
C GLY A 320 5.47 0.97 -1.75
N ASP A 321 5.52 1.73 -2.84
CA ASP A 321 5.07 3.13 -2.82
C ASP A 321 3.56 3.27 -3.03
N LEU A 322 2.88 2.23 -3.53
CA LEU A 322 1.45 2.23 -3.82
C LEU A 322 0.58 2.11 -2.56
N ARG A 323 1.00 2.78 -1.48
CA ARG A 323 0.37 2.76 -0.16
C ARG A 323 -0.61 3.92 -0.04
N GLY A 324 -1.90 3.60 -0.15
CA GLY A 324 -2.99 4.57 -0.14
C GLY A 324 -3.12 5.34 -1.45
N HIS A 325 -4.33 5.84 -1.70
CA HIS A 325 -4.68 6.59 -2.90
C HIS A 325 -5.32 7.92 -2.50
N ALA A 326 -4.86 9.00 -3.11
CA ALA A 326 -5.32 10.34 -2.76
C ALA A 326 -5.27 11.28 -3.96
N ILE A 327 -6.09 12.32 -3.91
CA ILE A 327 -6.08 13.43 -4.86
C ILE A 327 -5.96 14.73 -4.07
N GLY A 328 -4.98 15.56 -4.42
CA GLY A 328 -4.86 16.90 -3.86
C GLY A 328 -4.83 17.98 -4.93
N MET A 329 -4.87 19.23 -4.49
CA MET A 329 -4.88 20.38 -5.39
C MET A 329 -3.87 21.48 -4.99
N LEU A 330 -3.28 22.13 -5.99
CA LEU A 330 -2.50 23.36 -5.85
C LEU A 330 -3.03 24.43 -6.82
N ALA A 331 -2.99 25.70 -6.42
CA ALA A 331 -3.39 26.81 -7.28
C ALA A 331 -2.41 27.01 -8.46
N ASP A 332 -2.92 27.45 -9.61
CA ASP A 332 -2.12 27.69 -10.82
C ASP A 332 -1.40 29.06 -10.87
N GLY A 333 -1.71 29.94 -9.93
CA GLY A 333 -1.11 31.26 -9.82
C GLY A 333 -1.76 32.35 -10.67
N GLU A 334 -2.86 32.04 -11.37
CA GLU A 334 -3.72 33.05 -11.98
C GLU A 334 -4.74 33.58 -10.94
N PRO A 335 -5.24 34.83 -11.10
CA PRO A 335 -6.33 35.36 -10.27
C PRO A 335 -7.62 34.53 -10.40
N ALA A 336 -8.33 34.33 -9.29
CA ALA A 336 -9.57 33.53 -9.18
C ALA A 336 -10.68 33.94 -10.16
N SER A 337 -10.66 35.16 -10.71
CA SER A 337 -11.60 35.57 -11.76
C SER A 337 -11.48 34.74 -13.06
N ASN A 338 -10.35 34.02 -13.23
CA ASN A 338 -10.01 33.29 -14.44
C ASN A 338 -9.99 31.76 -14.24
N VAL A 339 -10.06 31.27 -13.00
CA VAL A 339 -9.85 29.86 -12.63
C VAL A 339 -10.79 29.50 -11.48
N PRO A 340 -11.62 28.44 -11.61
CA PRO A 340 -12.36 27.90 -10.48
C PRO A 340 -11.38 27.52 -9.36
N ASP A 341 -11.59 28.06 -8.16
CA ASP A 341 -10.74 27.83 -6.99
C ASP A 341 -11.01 26.46 -6.35
N ARG A 342 -12.02 25.72 -6.81
CA ARG A 342 -12.39 24.42 -6.28
C ARG A 342 -12.48 23.39 -7.39
N ALA A 343 -12.44 22.11 -7.00
CA ALA A 343 -12.72 21.00 -7.89
C ALA A 343 -13.64 20.01 -7.19
N HIS A 344 -14.61 19.46 -7.91
CA HIS A 344 -15.46 18.38 -7.40
C HIS A 344 -15.25 17.12 -8.26
N VAL A 345 -14.51 16.17 -7.69
CA VAL A 345 -14.23 14.86 -8.30
C VAL A 345 -15.25 13.88 -7.76
N SER A 346 -15.99 13.20 -8.63
CA SER A 346 -17.01 12.20 -8.22
C SER A 346 -16.47 10.77 -8.24
N ARG A 347 -15.40 10.50 -9.02
CA ARG A 347 -14.78 9.17 -9.09
C ARG A 347 -13.30 9.24 -9.40
N MET A 348 -12.53 8.34 -8.79
CA MET A 348 -11.14 8.07 -9.12
C MET A 348 -10.93 6.57 -9.39
N ILE A 349 -10.24 6.27 -10.49
CA ILE A 349 -9.77 4.92 -10.82
C ILE A 349 -8.25 4.98 -10.97
N VAL A 350 -7.54 4.03 -10.37
CA VAL A 350 -6.09 3.88 -10.53
C VAL A 350 -5.80 2.56 -11.20
N GLU A 351 -5.12 2.62 -12.33
CA GLU A 351 -4.64 1.45 -13.07
C GLU A 351 -3.11 1.38 -12.98
N VAL A 352 -2.60 0.18 -12.68
CA VAL A 352 -1.17 -0.13 -12.59
C VAL A 352 -0.90 -1.37 -13.40
N ASP A 353 0.06 -1.29 -14.32
CA ASP A 353 0.47 -2.40 -15.20
C ASP A 353 -0.73 -3.09 -15.89
N GLY A 354 -1.70 -2.28 -16.36
CA GLY A 354 -2.92 -2.74 -17.04
C GLY A 354 -4.01 -3.31 -16.13
N ARG A 355 -3.90 -3.14 -14.81
CA ARG A 355 -4.86 -3.64 -13.82
C ARG A 355 -5.40 -2.52 -12.95
N VAL A 356 -6.71 -2.46 -12.79
CA VAL A 356 -7.34 -1.57 -11.81
C VAL A 356 -6.96 -2.04 -10.42
N VAL A 357 -6.22 -1.21 -9.68
CA VAL A 357 -5.79 -1.48 -8.30
C VAL A 357 -6.63 -0.71 -7.27
N TYR A 358 -7.35 0.31 -7.74
CA TYR A 358 -8.25 1.09 -6.91
C TYR A 358 -9.37 1.70 -7.77
N ASP A 359 -10.59 1.66 -7.27
CA ASP A 359 -11.75 2.33 -7.83
C ASP A 359 -12.63 2.83 -6.68
N SER A 360 -12.85 4.15 -6.61
CA SER A 360 -13.62 4.74 -5.53
C SER A 360 -15.08 4.29 -5.50
N GLU A 361 -15.63 3.77 -6.60
CA GLU A 361 -16.99 3.21 -6.64
C GLU A 361 -17.12 1.86 -5.93
N GLU A 362 -16.01 1.11 -5.75
CA GLU A 362 -16.04 -0.18 -5.05
C GLU A 362 -16.20 -0.03 -3.54
N SER A 363 -15.91 1.15 -2.99
CA SER A 363 -16.08 1.51 -1.57
C SER A 363 -17.19 2.54 -1.43
N GLU A 364 -18.30 2.16 -0.77
CA GLU A 364 -19.41 3.09 -0.54
C GLU A 364 -18.96 4.34 0.24
N ILE A 365 -18.03 4.20 1.18
CA ILE A 365 -17.47 5.31 1.94
C ILE A 365 -16.71 6.28 1.03
N ASP A 366 -15.93 5.77 0.08
CA ASP A 366 -15.11 6.61 -0.79
C ASP A 366 -15.96 7.33 -1.82
N ARG A 367 -16.91 6.62 -2.43
CA ARG A 367 -17.91 7.20 -3.33
C ARG A 367 -18.69 8.33 -2.65
N LEU A 368 -19.26 8.06 -1.47
CA LEU A 368 -20.01 9.08 -0.73
C LEU A 368 -19.12 10.25 -0.29
N SER A 369 -17.87 9.98 0.10
CA SER A 369 -16.92 11.01 0.52
C SER A 369 -16.52 11.92 -0.64
N LEU A 370 -16.29 11.37 -1.83
CA LEU A 370 -16.01 12.14 -3.04
C LEU A 370 -17.23 13.00 -3.43
N ASP A 371 -18.45 12.46 -3.34
CA ASP A 371 -19.69 13.22 -3.56
C ASP A 371 -19.90 14.35 -2.51
N ALA A 372 -19.32 14.20 -1.32
CA ALA A 372 -19.47 15.15 -0.22
C ALA A 372 -18.49 16.33 -0.29
N VAL A 373 -17.29 16.09 -0.83
CA VAL A 373 -16.11 16.95 -0.63
C VAL A 373 -15.71 17.71 -1.88
N ARG A 374 -15.38 18.99 -1.70
CA ARG A 374 -14.68 19.79 -2.71
C ARG A 374 -13.19 19.89 -2.38
N LEU A 375 -12.35 19.68 -3.39
CA LEU A 375 -10.93 19.98 -3.28
C LEU A 375 -10.71 21.48 -3.43
N ILE A 376 -9.87 22.05 -2.57
CA ILE A 376 -9.44 23.46 -2.61
C ILE A 376 -7.90 23.53 -2.53
N PRO A 377 -7.22 24.57 -3.07
CA PRO A 377 -5.78 24.68 -2.89
C PRO A 377 -5.48 25.20 -1.46
N PRO A 378 -4.26 25.03 -0.93
CA PRO A 378 -3.87 25.65 0.35
C PRO A 378 -3.93 27.18 0.35
N ALA A 379 -3.63 27.78 -0.80
CA ALA A 379 -3.71 29.21 -1.03
C ALA A 379 -3.85 29.49 -2.53
N HIS A 380 -4.50 30.59 -2.87
CA HIS A 380 -4.72 31.05 -4.24
C HIS A 380 -4.59 32.58 -4.35
N LEU A 381 -4.71 33.13 -5.56
CA LEU A 381 -4.79 34.57 -5.77
C LEU A 381 -6.24 35.02 -5.96
N ASP A 382 -6.71 36.00 -5.20
CA ASP A 382 -8.03 36.60 -5.41
C ASP A 382 -8.13 37.34 -6.76
N GLU A 383 -9.31 37.84 -7.11
CA GLU A 383 -9.56 38.61 -8.34
C GLU A 383 -8.63 39.83 -8.50
N THR A 384 -8.06 40.34 -7.41
CA THR A 384 -7.16 41.50 -7.40
C THR A 384 -5.68 41.12 -7.38
N GLY A 385 -5.37 39.81 -7.38
CA GLY A 385 -4.03 39.26 -7.34
C GLY A 385 -3.40 39.20 -5.95
N ASN A 386 -4.17 39.36 -4.86
CA ASN A 386 -3.65 39.14 -3.51
C ASN A 386 -3.74 37.67 -3.13
N VAL A 387 -2.78 37.21 -2.34
CA VAL A 387 -2.80 35.85 -1.80
C VAL A 387 -3.91 35.71 -0.76
N VAL A 388 -4.80 34.77 -0.99
CA VAL A 388 -5.78 34.26 -0.03
C VAL A 388 -5.29 32.90 0.44
N ARG A 389 -5.31 32.69 1.76
CA ARG A 389 -4.98 31.40 2.37
C ARG A 389 -6.27 30.73 2.75
N ASP A 390 -6.46 29.53 2.23
CA ASP A 390 -7.68 28.79 2.41
C ASP A 390 -7.65 28.04 3.75
N SER A 391 -8.84 27.79 4.29
CA SER A 391 -9.01 27.02 5.53
C SER A 391 -10.22 26.12 5.33
N PRO A 392 -10.00 24.82 5.10
CA PRO A 392 -11.06 23.92 4.69
C PRO A 392 -12.09 23.78 5.82
N ILE A 393 -13.36 23.80 5.44
CA ILE A 393 -14.44 23.33 6.30
C ILE A 393 -14.58 21.80 6.24
N ALA A 394 -15.52 21.25 7.00
CA ALA A 394 -15.80 19.81 7.05
C ALA A 394 -15.98 19.13 5.69
N ARG A 395 -16.51 19.85 4.69
CA ARG A 395 -16.74 19.35 3.33
C ARG A 395 -15.71 19.83 2.31
N GLU A 396 -14.63 20.46 2.74
CA GLU A 396 -13.53 20.85 1.88
C GLU A 396 -12.27 20.14 2.30
N ALA A 397 -11.37 19.88 1.33
CA ALA A 397 -10.08 19.29 1.64
C ALA A 397 -9.00 19.83 0.70
N PHE A 398 -7.78 19.97 1.21
CA PHE A 398 -6.61 20.17 0.36
C PHE A 398 -6.21 18.88 -0.37
N VAL A 399 -6.39 17.76 0.33
CA VAL A 399 -6.12 16.40 -0.15
C VAL A 399 -7.25 15.51 0.34
N TRP A 400 -7.89 14.81 -0.58
CA TRP A 400 -8.81 13.73 -0.27
C TRP A 400 -8.06 12.40 -0.27
N HIS A 401 -8.31 11.55 0.73
CA HIS A 401 -7.69 10.23 0.88
C HIS A 401 -8.76 9.13 0.84
N SER A 402 -8.48 8.05 0.10
CA SER A 402 -9.29 6.82 0.12
C SER A 402 -9.44 6.29 1.55
N GLY A 403 -10.63 5.86 1.92
CA GLY A 403 -10.98 5.29 3.23
C GLY A 403 -11.15 6.32 4.36
N SER A 404 -10.98 7.62 4.10
CA SER A 404 -10.99 8.66 5.13
C SER A 404 -12.38 9.07 5.62
N ALA A 405 -13.43 8.76 4.85
CA ALA A 405 -14.79 9.25 5.09
C ALA A 405 -14.89 10.79 5.23
N LEU A 406 -13.97 11.54 4.62
CA LEU A 406 -13.97 13.01 4.67
C LEU A 406 -15.31 13.56 4.17
N GLY A 407 -15.83 14.59 4.86
CA GLY A 407 -17.11 15.21 4.55
C GLY A 407 -18.35 14.39 4.90
N LEU A 408 -18.22 13.25 5.58
CA LEU A 408 -19.34 12.40 5.99
C LEU A 408 -19.65 12.50 7.48
N ASP A 409 -20.93 12.54 7.83
CA ASP A 409 -21.42 12.31 9.18
C ASP A 409 -21.67 10.81 9.38
N LEU A 410 -20.67 10.11 9.91
CA LEU A 410 -20.76 8.67 10.16
C LEU A 410 -21.82 8.27 11.20
N VAL A 411 -22.30 9.23 12.02
CA VAL A 411 -23.30 8.98 13.06
C VAL A 411 -24.71 9.18 12.53
N ALA A 412 -24.95 10.29 11.83
CA ALA A 412 -26.25 10.59 11.24
C ALA A 412 -26.50 9.85 9.92
N GLY A 413 -25.43 9.45 9.23
CA GLY A 413 -25.45 8.93 7.87
C GLY A 413 -25.62 10.06 6.84
N GLY A 414 -24.73 10.12 5.84
CA GLY A 414 -24.75 11.14 4.79
C GLY A 414 -23.62 12.15 4.91
N ALA A 415 -23.74 13.30 4.24
CA ALA A 415 -22.76 14.38 4.33
C ALA A 415 -22.79 15.08 5.70
N GLU A 416 -21.63 15.58 6.11
CA GLU A 416 -21.52 16.52 7.21
C GLU A 416 -22.24 17.83 6.86
N ALA A 417 -22.98 18.40 7.80
CA ALA A 417 -23.77 19.60 7.52
C ALA A 417 -22.86 20.79 7.17
N LEU A 418 -23.23 21.54 6.13
CA LEU A 418 -22.59 22.82 5.88
C LEU A 418 -22.87 23.78 7.06
N PRO A 419 -21.93 24.70 7.37
CA PRO A 419 -22.18 25.76 8.35
C PRO A 419 -23.40 26.60 7.94
N SER A 420 -23.91 27.46 8.84
CA SER A 420 -25.03 28.34 8.46
C SER A 420 -24.58 29.34 7.38
N PRO A 421 -25.43 29.76 6.42
CA PRO A 421 -25.12 30.86 5.49
C PRO A 421 -24.78 32.21 6.13
N THR A 422 -24.98 32.34 7.44
CA THR A 422 -24.61 33.52 8.24
C THR A 422 -23.32 33.34 9.04
N ASP A 423 -22.73 32.14 8.99
CA ASP A 423 -21.44 31.83 9.59
C ASP A 423 -20.30 32.38 8.71
N GLU A 424 -19.22 32.84 9.33
CA GLU A 424 -18.03 33.29 8.61
C GLU A 424 -17.31 32.13 7.91
N ALA A 425 -17.53 30.89 8.37
CA ALA A 425 -17.04 29.68 7.71
C ALA A 425 -17.93 29.21 6.55
N TRP A 426 -19.01 29.92 6.21
CA TRP A 426 -19.81 29.58 5.03
C TRP A 426 -18.96 29.70 3.77
N PRO A 427 -18.89 28.66 2.93
CA PRO A 427 -18.12 28.73 1.70
C PRO A 427 -18.70 29.81 0.80
N GLU A 428 -17.87 30.75 0.35
CA GLU A 428 -18.31 31.76 -0.60
C GLU A 428 -18.56 31.10 -1.97
N PRO A 429 -19.60 31.53 -2.71
CA PRO A 429 -19.78 31.07 -4.08
C PRO A 429 -18.60 31.52 -4.95
N GLU A 430 -18.13 30.65 -5.83
CA GLU A 430 -17.00 30.97 -6.72
C GLU A 430 -17.34 32.18 -7.59
N SER A 431 -16.32 33.01 -7.88
CA SER A 431 -16.48 34.19 -8.71
C SER A 431 -17.04 33.81 -10.09
N GLY A 432 -18.22 34.35 -10.43
CA GLY A 432 -18.90 34.06 -11.69
C GLY A 432 -19.96 32.96 -11.60
N LEU A 433 -19.99 32.18 -10.52
CA LEU A 433 -21.08 31.27 -10.18
C LEU A 433 -22.13 32.03 -9.38
N VAL A 434 -23.05 32.71 -10.07
CA VAL A 434 -24.14 33.43 -9.41
C VAL A 434 -25.15 32.41 -8.89
N TYR A 435 -25.38 32.42 -7.58
CA TYR A 435 -26.52 31.75 -6.95
C TYR A 435 -27.79 32.42 -7.48
N GLU A 436 -28.49 31.80 -8.44
CA GLU A 436 -29.87 32.19 -8.69
C GLU A 436 -30.65 31.81 -7.44
N ASP A 437 -30.95 32.82 -6.62
CA ASP A 437 -31.70 32.70 -5.36
C ASP A 437 -33.04 31.99 -5.62
N SER A 438 -33.02 30.67 -5.48
CA SER A 438 -34.17 29.77 -5.57
C SER A 438 -34.87 29.63 -4.21
N SER A 439 -34.78 30.66 -3.34
CA SER A 439 -35.57 30.76 -2.10
C SER A 439 -37.09 30.81 -2.30
N GLY A 440 -37.57 30.71 -3.55
CA GLY A 440 -38.91 30.28 -3.84
C GLY A 440 -39.07 28.79 -3.54
N ALA A 441 -39.31 28.46 -2.27
CA ALA A 441 -39.67 27.12 -1.78
C ALA A 441 -40.39 26.28 -2.83
N VAL A 442 -39.66 25.42 -3.54
CA VAL A 442 -40.22 24.37 -4.37
C VAL A 442 -40.49 23.21 -3.42
N PRO A 443 -41.76 22.89 -3.11
CA PRO A 443 -42.05 21.75 -2.26
C PRO A 443 -41.93 20.49 -3.10
N GLY A 444 -40.86 19.73 -2.86
CA GLY A 444 -40.68 18.37 -3.37
C GLY A 444 -40.24 18.31 -4.82
N GLY A 445 -38.93 18.18 -5.03
CA GLY A 445 -38.34 17.76 -6.29
C GLY A 445 -37.23 16.78 -6.00
N GLY A 446 -37.52 15.49 -6.18
CA GLY A 446 -36.51 14.42 -6.08
C GLY A 446 -35.45 14.60 -7.17
N GLY A 447 -34.20 14.40 -6.79
CA GLY A 447 -33.05 14.52 -7.69
C GLY A 447 -31.72 14.27 -6.98
N TYR A 448 -31.68 14.50 -5.67
CA TYR A 448 -30.70 13.91 -4.76
C TYR A 448 -31.48 13.06 -3.76
N GLY A 449 -30.93 11.91 -3.34
CA GLY A 449 -31.41 11.31 -2.09
C GLY A 449 -31.31 12.38 -1.00
N ASP A 450 -32.18 12.35 0.02
CA ASP A 450 -32.25 13.32 1.12
C ASP A 450 -30.93 13.52 1.93
N ALA A 451 -29.76 13.11 1.41
CA ALA A 451 -28.49 12.92 2.11
C ALA A 451 -27.41 14.00 1.87
N PHE A 452 -27.53 14.88 0.87
CA PHE A 452 -26.51 15.90 0.56
C PHE A 452 -27.11 17.27 0.24
N ASP A 453 -26.84 18.26 1.09
CA ASP A 453 -27.10 19.67 0.77
C ASP A 453 -26.07 20.16 -0.27
N PRO A 454 -26.46 20.90 -1.32
CA PRO A 454 -25.51 21.41 -2.32
C PRO A 454 -24.60 22.52 -1.77
N PHE A 455 -23.38 22.62 -2.30
CA PHE A 455 -22.50 23.78 -2.05
C PHE A 455 -23.04 25.06 -2.70
N PRO A 456 -22.65 26.24 -2.20
CA PRO A 456 -22.91 27.51 -2.86
C PRO A 456 -22.36 27.53 -4.29
N GLY A 457 -23.23 27.79 -5.27
CA GLY A 457 -22.84 27.82 -6.69
C GLY A 457 -23.05 26.49 -7.43
N GLU A 458 -23.45 25.42 -6.73
CA GLU A 458 -23.96 24.20 -7.37
C GLU A 458 -25.37 24.48 -7.93
N ALA A 459 -25.41 25.13 -9.08
CA ALA A 459 -26.64 25.26 -9.85
C ALA A 459 -26.86 23.94 -10.59
N TYR A 460 -27.98 23.27 -10.29
CA TYR A 460 -28.47 22.21 -11.15
C TYR A 460 -29.08 22.86 -12.39
N GLU A 461 -28.32 22.99 -13.46
CA GLU A 461 -28.91 22.98 -14.79
C GLU A 461 -29.49 21.58 -15.01
N MET A 462 -30.70 21.30 -14.49
CA MET A 462 -31.44 20.17 -15.02
C MET A 462 -31.66 20.45 -16.51
N PRO A 463 -31.15 19.64 -17.44
CA PRO A 463 -31.64 19.69 -18.80
C PRO A 463 -33.13 19.39 -18.67
N GLY A 464 -33.99 20.31 -19.12
CA GLY A 464 -35.43 20.12 -19.06
C GLY A 464 -35.85 18.86 -19.81
N TRP A 465 -35.85 17.72 -19.12
CA TRP A 465 -36.45 16.46 -19.52
C TRP A 465 -37.75 16.31 -18.74
N SER A 466 -38.68 17.23 -19.01
CA SER A 466 -40.10 17.00 -18.78
C SER A 466 -40.74 16.80 -20.15
N ASP A 467 -40.86 15.55 -20.56
CA ASP A 467 -42.01 14.96 -21.28
C ASP A 467 -41.57 13.65 -21.93
N VAL A 468 -42.42 12.62 -21.78
CA VAL A 468 -42.34 11.26 -22.37
C VAL A 468 -41.59 10.22 -21.53
N TYR A 469 -42.25 9.71 -20.48
CA TYR A 469 -42.56 8.28 -20.33
C TYR A 469 -43.65 8.13 -19.26
N ASP A 470 -44.89 8.37 -19.70
CA ASP A 470 -46.11 8.02 -18.97
C ASP A 470 -46.68 6.77 -19.66
N GLU A 471 -46.17 5.59 -19.30
CA GLU A 471 -46.92 4.34 -19.49
C GLU A 471 -46.78 3.50 -18.20
N GLY A 472 -47.80 3.65 -17.35
CA GLY A 472 -47.92 2.93 -16.09
C GLY A 472 -48.06 1.42 -16.28
N PHE A 473 -47.31 0.68 -15.47
CA PHE A 473 -47.66 -0.70 -15.12
C PHE A 473 -48.49 -0.69 -13.83
N ASP A 474 -49.80 -0.65 -14.00
CA ASP A 474 -50.79 -0.89 -12.97
C ASP A 474 -50.88 -2.40 -12.71
N MET A 475 -50.41 -2.84 -11.53
CA MET A 475 -50.67 -4.18 -11.02
C MET A 475 -51.99 -4.17 -10.24
N GLY A 476 -53.04 -4.78 -10.81
CA GLY A 476 -54.06 -5.39 -9.97
C GLY A 476 -55.48 -5.46 -10.52
N SER A 477 -55.95 -6.70 -10.58
CA SER A 477 -57.33 -7.17 -10.40
C SER A 477 -58.34 -6.99 -11.54
N ASP A 478 -59.00 -8.12 -11.81
CA ASP A 478 -60.41 -8.28 -12.20
C ASP A 478 -60.75 -8.91 -13.58
N LEU A 479 -61.23 -10.18 -13.47
CA LEU A 479 -62.24 -10.92 -14.30
C LEU A 479 -61.72 -12.03 -15.28
N PRO A 480 -62.57 -12.99 -15.74
CA PRO A 480 -62.64 -14.35 -15.18
C PRO A 480 -62.62 -15.50 -16.24
N LEU A 481 -62.51 -16.75 -15.74
CA LEU A 481 -63.01 -18.04 -16.27
C LEU A 481 -63.53 -18.15 -17.73
N SER A 482 -62.97 -19.09 -18.51
CA SER A 482 -63.59 -20.39 -18.94
C SER A 482 -63.29 -20.83 -20.39
N ASP A 483 -63.11 -22.16 -20.53
CA ASP A 483 -63.16 -23.03 -21.73
C ASP A 483 -61.90 -23.07 -22.64
N GLY A 484 -61.22 -24.19 -22.90
CA GLY A 484 -61.35 -25.59 -22.51
C GLY A 484 -60.51 -26.50 -23.46
N GLY A 485 -60.01 -27.65 -22.97
CA GLY A 485 -59.72 -28.83 -23.80
C GLY A 485 -58.24 -29.29 -23.91
N TRP A 486 -57.89 -30.33 -23.14
CA TRP A 486 -56.82 -31.33 -23.42
C TRP A 486 -57.29 -32.30 -24.53
N PRO A 487 -56.42 -33.05 -25.28
CA PRO A 487 -55.44 -33.97 -24.69
C PRO A 487 -54.11 -34.22 -25.44
N ALA A 488 -53.25 -34.95 -24.72
CA ALA A 488 -51.95 -35.49 -25.10
C ALA A 488 -51.96 -36.48 -26.30
N GLY A 489 -50.79 -36.62 -26.94
CA GLY A 489 -50.44 -37.75 -27.81
C GLY A 489 -49.06 -37.59 -28.48
N ASP A 490 -48.06 -38.29 -27.97
CA ASP A 490 -46.78 -38.64 -28.64
C ASP A 490 -46.88 -40.14 -29.03
N PRO A 491 -46.49 -40.62 -30.23
CA PRO A 491 -45.12 -41.12 -30.48
C PRO A 491 -44.61 -41.18 -31.96
N TRP A 492 -43.32 -40.89 -32.17
CA TRP A 492 -42.38 -41.50 -33.16
C TRP A 492 -42.83 -41.87 -34.61
N ALA A 493 -42.24 -41.19 -35.60
CA ALA A 493 -41.93 -41.76 -36.92
C ALA A 493 -40.68 -41.10 -37.55
N GLY A 494 -39.57 -41.84 -37.60
CA GLY A 494 -38.29 -41.49 -38.26
C GLY A 494 -38.32 -41.56 -39.80
N ASP A 495 -37.47 -40.77 -40.48
CA ASP A 495 -36.12 -41.10 -41.00
C ASP A 495 -36.20 -41.79 -42.40
N PRO A 496 -35.46 -41.38 -43.46
CA PRO A 496 -34.07 -41.86 -43.67
C PRO A 496 -33.12 -40.97 -44.53
N TRP A 497 -31.82 -41.25 -44.43
CA TRP A 497 -30.66 -40.84 -45.28
C TRP A 497 -29.90 -39.58 -44.81
N ALA A 498 -28.89 -39.73 -43.93
CA ALA A 498 -27.52 -40.22 -44.18
C ALA A 498 -26.58 -39.16 -44.80
N ASP A 499 -25.72 -38.66 -43.91
CA ASP A 499 -24.43 -37.98 -44.12
C ASP A 499 -23.49 -38.79 -45.04
N PRO A 500 -22.57 -38.15 -45.79
CA PRO A 500 -21.16 -38.33 -45.40
C PRO A 500 -20.23 -37.18 -45.84
N TRP A 501 -19.88 -36.24 -44.97
CA TRP A 501 -18.51 -35.68 -44.82
C TRP A 501 -18.35 -35.09 -43.41
N ALA A 502 -17.92 -35.93 -42.48
CA ALA A 502 -17.24 -35.51 -41.28
C ALA A 502 -15.83 -34.96 -41.61
N ASP A 503 -15.44 -33.85 -40.98
CA ASP A 503 -14.22 -33.78 -40.16
C ASP A 503 -14.36 -32.60 -39.15
N PRO A 504 -13.54 -32.53 -38.08
CA PRO A 504 -13.97 -32.22 -36.72
C PRO A 504 -13.47 -30.82 -36.33
N TRP A 505 -13.75 -30.36 -35.12
CA TRP A 505 -13.35 -29.04 -34.58
C TRP A 505 -14.21 -27.88 -35.08
N GLY A 506 -15.38 -27.73 -34.45
CA GLY A 506 -16.28 -26.61 -34.65
C GLY A 506 -16.99 -26.24 -33.35
N ALA A 507 -16.21 -25.81 -32.36
CA ALA A 507 -16.66 -24.98 -31.25
C ALA A 507 -15.49 -24.03 -30.97
N ASP A 508 -15.67 -22.77 -31.34
CA ASP A 508 -14.76 -21.67 -31.03
C ASP A 508 -14.87 -21.34 -29.53
N PRO A 509 -13.83 -21.56 -28.70
CA PRO A 509 -13.87 -21.37 -27.25
C PRO A 509 -13.25 -20.04 -26.77
N TRP A 510 -12.85 -19.10 -27.62
CA TRP A 510 -11.96 -18.00 -27.19
C TRP A 510 -12.44 -16.62 -27.65
N GLY A 511 -13.49 -16.11 -27.00
CA GLY A 511 -13.93 -14.72 -27.12
C GLY A 511 -12.98 -13.74 -26.41
N TRP A 512 -11.80 -13.51 -26.98
CA TRP A 512 -10.87 -12.46 -26.57
C TRP A 512 -11.03 -11.22 -27.45
N HIS A 513 -11.34 -10.07 -26.85
CA HIS A 513 -10.86 -8.79 -27.32
C HIS A 513 -9.49 -8.52 -26.67
N PRO A 514 -8.49 -7.99 -27.38
CA PRO A 514 -7.25 -7.57 -26.74
C PRO A 514 -7.49 -6.36 -25.82
N PRO A 515 -6.79 -6.26 -24.67
CA PRO A 515 -6.79 -5.03 -23.85
C PRO A 515 -6.23 -3.85 -24.67
N PRO A 516 -6.56 -2.59 -24.31
CA PRO A 516 -6.04 -1.43 -25.03
C PRO A 516 -4.52 -1.46 -25.06
N SER A 517 -3.96 -1.15 -26.23
CA SER A 517 -2.53 -1.15 -26.47
C SER A 517 -1.89 0.08 -25.78
N TRP A 518 -0.61 0.00 -25.41
CA TRP A 518 0.16 1.16 -24.92
C TRP A 518 0.23 2.31 -25.97
N LEU A 519 -0.11 2.02 -27.23
CA LEU A 519 -0.31 3.00 -28.28
C LEU A 519 -1.65 3.71 -28.24
N ASP A 520 -2.69 3.21 -27.57
CA ASP A 520 -3.92 3.98 -27.32
C ASP A 520 -3.65 5.11 -26.32
N VAL A 521 -2.71 4.89 -25.39
CA VAL A 521 -2.16 5.91 -24.47
C VAL A 521 -1.25 6.91 -25.21
N LEU A 522 -0.46 6.46 -26.19
CA LEU A 522 0.35 7.36 -27.04
C LEU A 522 -0.46 8.05 -28.15
N ALA A 523 -1.56 7.47 -28.63
CA ALA A 523 -2.45 8.06 -29.63
C ALA A 523 -3.17 9.27 -29.02
N GLY A 524 -3.56 9.20 -27.75
CA GLY A 524 -3.94 10.38 -26.96
C GLY A 524 -2.84 11.44 -26.96
N PHE A 525 -1.58 11.04 -26.68
CA PHE A 525 -0.43 11.94 -26.62
C PHE A 525 -0.04 12.58 -27.97
N PHE A 526 -0.23 11.89 -29.11
CA PHE A 526 0.03 12.44 -30.45
C PHE A 526 -1.15 13.25 -31.02
N SER A 527 -2.38 13.01 -30.55
CA SER A 527 -3.56 13.77 -30.98
C SER A 527 -3.45 15.26 -30.62
N ASP A 528 -2.89 15.57 -29.44
CA ASP A 528 -2.60 16.94 -28.98
C ASP A 528 -1.51 17.65 -29.79
N HIS A 529 -0.65 16.91 -30.50
CA HIS A 529 0.45 17.49 -31.28
C HIS A 529 0.14 17.64 -32.78
N PHE A 530 -0.86 16.93 -33.31
CA PHE A 530 -1.19 16.93 -34.75
C PHE A 530 -2.65 17.28 -35.09
N GLY A 531 -3.51 17.54 -34.11
CA GLY A 531 -4.85 18.12 -34.34
C GLY A 531 -5.79 17.23 -35.16
N TYR A 532 -5.77 15.92 -34.92
CA TYR A 532 -6.70 14.97 -35.54
C TYR A 532 -7.54 14.30 -34.46
N ASP A 533 -8.86 14.46 -34.55
CA ASP A 533 -9.87 13.89 -33.65
C ASP A 533 -10.24 12.46 -34.13
N PRO A 534 -9.94 11.40 -33.36
CA PRO A 534 -10.31 10.03 -33.72
C PRO A 534 -11.68 9.58 -33.21
N TRP A 535 -12.44 10.40 -32.46
CA TRP A 535 -13.63 9.97 -31.71
C TRP A 535 -14.99 10.25 -32.38
N SER A 536 -15.02 10.63 -33.67
CA SER A 536 -16.29 10.88 -34.37
C SER A 536 -17.04 9.61 -34.83
N ALA A 537 -16.87 8.47 -34.16
CA ALA A 537 -17.62 7.24 -34.46
C ALA A 537 -18.47 6.86 -33.25
N ASP A 538 -19.78 7.14 -33.35
CA ASP A 538 -20.81 6.68 -32.42
C ASP A 538 -20.71 5.15 -32.23
N PHE A 539 -20.30 4.70 -31.04
CA PHE A 539 -20.43 3.31 -30.60
C PHE A 539 -21.46 3.26 -29.46
N GLU A 540 -22.64 2.67 -29.74
CA GLU A 540 -23.58 2.22 -28.72
C GLU A 540 -22.95 1.02 -27.99
N LEU A 541 -22.58 1.21 -26.72
CA LEU A 541 -22.21 0.12 -25.81
C LEU A 541 -23.50 -0.48 -25.24
N ASP A 542 -23.88 -1.67 -25.72
CA ASP A 542 -24.90 -2.50 -25.07
C ASP A 542 -24.42 -2.89 -23.67
N GLU A 543 -25.23 -2.54 -22.67
CA GLU A 543 -25.04 -2.80 -21.24
C GLU A 543 -25.02 -4.31 -20.97
N ILE A 544 -23.83 -4.88 -20.76
CA ILE A 544 -23.68 -6.26 -20.27
C ILE A 544 -23.96 -6.25 -18.77
N THR A 545 -25.20 -6.52 -18.38
CA THR A 545 -25.53 -6.84 -16.98
C THR A 545 -24.86 -8.17 -16.59
N ALA A 546 -23.79 -8.10 -15.81
CA ALA A 546 -23.20 -9.27 -15.16
C ALA A 546 -24.15 -9.79 -14.06
N ASP A 547 -24.34 -11.11 -13.99
CA ASP A 547 -25.10 -11.74 -12.91
C ASP A 547 -24.49 -11.41 -11.52
N PRO A 548 -25.29 -11.31 -10.45
CA PRO A 548 -24.81 -10.99 -9.11
C PRO A 548 -23.78 -12.04 -8.65
N ILE A 549 -22.56 -11.59 -8.37
CA ILE A 549 -21.47 -12.40 -7.81
C ILE A 549 -21.86 -12.81 -6.38
N GLY A 550 -21.78 -14.11 -6.06
CA GLY A 550 -22.00 -14.63 -4.71
C GLY A 550 -20.96 -14.11 -3.69
N GLU A 551 -21.25 -14.25 -2.40
CA GLU A 551 -20.30 -13.86 -1.34
C GLU A 551 -18.92 -14.49 -1.57
N PRO A 552 -17.80 -13.75 -1.43
CA PRO A 552 -16.47 -14.29 -1.70
C PRO A 552 -16.14 -15.47 -0.78
N VAL A 553 -15.42 -16.47 -1.32
CA VAL A 553 -14.94 -17.62 -0.52
C VAL A 553 -13.96 -17.15 0.54
N GLN A 554 -14.19 -17.55 1.78
CA GLN A 554 -13.30 -17.30 2.90
C GLN A 554 -12.95 -18.61 3.59
N ILE A 555 -11.66 -18.85 3.85
CA ILE A 555 -11.21 -19.94 4.71
C ILE A 555 -11.48 -19.56 6.17
N VAL A 556 -12.35 -20.30 6.85
CA VAL A 556 -12.77 -19.99 8.22
C VAL A 556 -12.16 -20.90 9.28
N SER A 557 -11.43 -21.94 8.88
CA SER A 557 -10.67 -22.79 9.80
C SER A 557 -9.57 -23.53 9.05
N VAL A 558 -8.41 -23.76 9.66
CA VAL A 558 -7.33 -24.64 9.17
C VAL A 558 -6.79 -25.46 10.35
N GLY A 559 -7.15 -26.73 10.41
CA GLY A 559 -6.76 -27.68 11.45
C GLY A 559 -5.64 -28.63 11.06
N TRP A 560 -4.87 -29.11 12.05
CA TRP A 560 -3.82 -30.13 11.84
C TRP A 560 -3.98 -31.38 12.71
N GLU A 561 -3.66 -32.53 12.13
CA GLU A 561 -3.53 -33.82 12.79
C GLU A 561 -2.19 -34.46 12.40
N THR A 562 -1.24 -34.46 13.34
CA THR A 562 0.01 -35.22 13.24
C THR A 562 -0.16 -36.54 13.99
N THR A 563 0.30 -37.65 13.43
CA THR A 563 0.48 -38.87 14.23
C THR A 563 1.70 -38.72 15.15
N SER A 564 1.87 -39.63 16.10
CA SER A 564 2.89 -39.56 17.17
C SER A 564 4.36 -39.59 16.71
N THR A 565 4.66 -39.66 15.41
CA THR A 565 6.01 -39.83 14.87
C THR A 565 6.24 -38.97 13.62
N TRP A 566 7.41 -38.36 13.50
CA TRP A 566 7.84 -37.51 12.37
C TRP A 566 7.96 -38.22 11.01
N ALA A 567 7.61 -39.50 10.95
CA ALA A 567 7.76 -40.35 9.77
C ALA A 567 6.42 -40.62 9.05
N ASP A 568 5.35 -39.98 9.51
CA ASP A 568 4.01 -40.17 8.99
C ASP A 568 3.47 -38.88 8.37
N ASP A 569 2.61 -39.07 7.38
CA ASP A 569 1.69 -38.13 6.77
C ASP A 569 1.08 -37.08 7.74
N TRP A 570 1.18 -35.80 7.39
CA TRP A 570 0.54 -34.69 8.11
C TRP A 570 -0.85 -34.40 7.55
N ILE A 571 -1.90 -34.59 8.35
CA ILE A 571 -3.27 -34.37 7.89
C ILE A 571 -3.67 -32.92 8.17
N VAL A 572 -3.92 -32.15 7.11
CA VAL A 572 -4.42 -30.77 7.16
C VAL A 572 -5.90 -30.76 6.84
N ARG A 573 -6.73 -30.16 7.70
CA ARG A 573 -8.17 -29.94 7.51
C ARG A 573 -8.47 -28.45 7.39
N TRP A 574 -9.54 -28.05 6.72
CA TRP A 574 -10.00 -26.66 6.71
C TRP A 574 -11.51 -26.58 6.51
N ASP A 575 -12.11 -25.42 6.79
CA ASP A 575 -13.49 -25.09 6.45
C ASP A 575 -13.54 -23.76 5.70
N VAL A 576 -14.63 -23.55 4.95
CA VAL A 576 -14.84 -22.34 4.16
C VAL A 576 -16.29 -21.84 4.29
N ILE A 577 -16.48 -20.53 4.12
CA ILE A 577 -17.78 -19.88 3.91
C ILE A 577 -17.75 -19.11 2.59
N GLY A 578 -18.90 -18.63 2.11
CA GLY A 578 -19.04 -17.94 0.82
C GLY A 578 -19.32 -18.89 -0.35
N ASP A 579 -19.34 -18.33 -1.56
CA ASP A 579 -19.65 -19.01 -2.81
C ASP A 579 -18.42 -19.64 -3.46
N GLU A 580 -18.26 -20.96 -3.26
CA GLU A 580 -17.19 -21.73 -3.87
C GLU A 580 -17.37 -22.07 -5.35
N SER A 581 -18.43 -21.59 -6.00
CA SER A 581 -18.71 -21.90 -7.42
C SER A 581 -17.53 -21.60 -8.35
N ALA A 582 -16.72 -20.60 -8.01
CA ALA A 582 -15.54 -20.19 -8.75
C ALA A 582 -14.24 -20.94 -8.37
N VAL A 583 -14.23 -21.76 -7.32
CA VAL A 583 -13.04 -22.51 -6.87
C VAL A 583 -12.86 -23.79 -7.70
N GLN A 584 -11.67 -23.99 -8.24
CA GLN A 584 -11.23 -25.21 -8.94
C GLN A 584 -10.62 -26.23 -7.98
N SER A 585 -9.71 -25.76 -7.14
CA SER A 585 -8.90 -26.57 -6.22
C SER A 585 -8.41 -25.74 -5.04
N TYR A 586 -7.79 -26.36 -4.04
CA TYR A 586 -7.08 -25.69 -2.96
C TYR A 586 -5.61 -26.09 -3.00
N LEU A 587 -4.69 -25.13 -2.90
CA LEU A 587 -3.29 -25.34 -2.58
C LEU A 587 -3.13 -25.33 -1.06
N VAL A 588 -2.56 -26.39 -0.51
CA VAL A 588 -2.26 -26.52 0.92
C VAL A 588 -0.75 -26.65 1.08
N GLU A 589 -0.15 -25.74 1.84
CA GLU A 589 1.29 -25.71 2.10
C GLU A 589 1.56 -25.75 3.60
N VAL A 590 2.71 -26.29 3.94
CA VAL A 590 3.24 -26.35 5.29
C VAL A 590 4.57 -25.64 5.30
N LEU A 591 4.71 -24.65 6.18
CA LEU A 591 5.87 -23.77 6.25
C LEU A 591 6.57 -23.93 7.60
N ALA A 592 7.89 -23.78 7.60
CA ALA A 592 8.62 -23.52 8.84
C ALA A 592 8.36 -22.09 9.32
N PHE A 593 8.35 -21.87 10.64
CA PHE A 593 8.16 -20.55 11.24
C PHE A 593 9.17 -20.32 12.36
N ARG A 594 9.90 -19.21 12.32
CA ARG A 594 10.98 -18.87 13.25
C ARG A 594 10.67 -17.52 13.92
N PRO A 595 9.95 -17.48 15.06
CA PRO A 595 9.52 -16.22 15.67
C PRO A 595 10.66 -15.32 16.13
N HIS A 596 11.89 -15.82 16.18
CA HIS A 596 13.09 -15.07 16.55
C HIS A 596 13.92 -14.61 15.34
N SER A 597 13.49 -14.92 14.12
CA SER A 597 14.15 -14.54 12.88
C SER A 597 13.61 -13.21 12.35
N ASN A 598 14.47 -12.41 11.72
CA ASN A 598 14.06 -11.19 10.99
C ASN A 598 13.10 -11.51 9.83
N ASP A 599 13.15 -12.74 9.32
CA ASP A 599 12.14 -13.31 8.43
C ASP A 599 11.52 -14.52 9.14
N PRO A 600 10.35 -14.36 9.76
CA PRO A 600 9.78 -15.40 10.60
C PRO A 600 9.12 -16.52 9.80
N VAL A 601 8.93 -16.40 8.48
CA VAL A 601 8.36 -17.48 7.64
C VAL A 601 9.49 -18.15 6.86
N GLY A 602 9.81 -19.39 7.22
CA GLY A 602 10.78 -20.23 6.52
C GLY A 602 10.21 -20.94 5.29
N GLY A 603 11.01 -21.83 4.71
CA GLY A 603 10.63 -22.56 3.50
C GLY A 603 9.42 -23.48 3.66
N VAL A 604 8.80 -23.82 2.51
CA VAL A 604 7.75 -24.85 2.42
C VAL A 604 8.37 -26.22 2.69
N VAL A 605 7.96 -26.85 3.78
CA VAL A 605 8.37 -28.20 4.18
C VAL A 605 7.44 -29.30 3.65
N GLY A 606 6.27 -28.93 3.10
CA GLY A 606 5.36 -29.86 2.41
C GLY A 606 4.22 -29.13 1.71
N SER A 607 3.68 -29.70 0.63
CA SER A 607 2.55 -29.09 -0.11
C SER A 607 1.69 -30.12 -0.83
N ALA A 608 0.40 -29.82 -1.01
CA ALA A 608 -0.53 -30.60 -1.81
C ALA A 608 -1.57 -29.72 -2.50
N ILE A 609 -2.07 -30.16 -3.66
CA ILE A 609 -3.23 -29.55 -4.34
C ILE A 609 -4.39 -30.53 -4.27
N VAL A 610 -5.55 -30.06 -3.84
CA VAL A 610 -6.77 -30.87 -3.65
C VAL A 610 -7.95 -30.29 -4.39
N ALA A 611 -8.90 -31.14 -4.79
CA ALA A 611 -10.05 -30.71 -5.57
C ALA A 611 -10.99 -29.80 -4.75
N HIS A 612 -11.74 -28.94 -5.44
CA HIS A 612 -12.85 -28.20 -4.85
C HIS A 612 -13.82 -29.14 -4.08
N GLY A 613 -14.31 -28.66 -2.93
CA GLY A 613 -15.15 -29.42 -1.99
C GLY A 613 -14.39 -30.39 -1.06
N GLN A 614 -13.09 -30.61 -1.28
CA GLN A 614 -12.26 -31.32 -0.32
C GLN A 614 -11.93 -30.40 0.87
N ARG A 615 -11.83 -30.98 2.08
CA ARG A 615 -11.60 -30.27 3.36
C ARG A 615 -10.53 -30.92 4.22
N GLU A 616 -9.83 -31.89 3.65
CA GLU A 616 -8.79 -32.67 4.32
C GLU A 616 -7.74 -33.11 3.30
N VAL A 617 -6.46 -33.03 3.63
CA VAL A 617 -5.35 -33.54 2.81
C VAL A 617 -4.25 -34.12 3.69
N SER A 618 -3.69 -35.25 3.25
CA SER A 618 -2.43 -35.77 3.80
C SER A 618 -1.25 -35.17 3.04
N ILE A 619 -0.30 -34.56 3.77
CA ILE A 619 0.92 -33.95 3.22
C ILE A 619 2.12 -34.75 3.72
N ASP A 620 2.91 -35.27 2.78
CA ASP A 620 4.21 -35.85 3.08
C ASP A 620 5.22 -34.71 3.29
N ALA A 621 5.79 -34.65 4.48
CA ALA A 621 6.76 -33.65 4.84
C ALA A 621 8.13 -34.00 4.24
N ASP A 622 8.74 -33.07 3.51
CA ASP A 622 10.13 -33.21 3.12
C ASP A 622 11.02 -33.11 4.35
N HIS A 623 11.32 -34.27 4.92
CA HIS A 623 12.17 -34.42 6.09
C HIS A 623 13.53 -33.75 5.91
N ALA A 624 14.09 -33.71 4.69
CA ALA A 624 15.38 -33.07 4.44
C ALA A 624 15.27 -31.54 4.53
N THR A 625 14.23 -30.96 3.93
CA THR A 625 13.95 -29.51 4.01
C THR A 625 13.60 -29.11 5.44
N MET A 626 12.77 -29.88 6.14
CA MET A 626 12.46 -29.63 7.54
C MET A 626 13.70 -29.67 8.43
N MET A 627 14.59 -30.66 8.27
CA MET A 627 15.84 -30.73 9.05
C MET A 627 16.81 -29.60 8.70
N ALA A 628 16.81 -29.12 7.45
CA ALA A 628 17.57 -27.94 7.06
C ALA A 628 17.00 -26.66 7.69
N GLU A 629 15.67 -26.56 7.79
CA GLU A 629 14.98 -25.44 8.44
C GLU A 629 15.16 -25.43 9.97
N ILE A 630 15.17 -26.61 10.60
CA ILE A 630 15.44 -26.81 12.03
C ILE A 630 16.89 -26.40 12.40
N GLY A 631 17.84 -26.59 11.49
CA GLY A 631 19.24 -26.21 11.70
C GLY A 631 19.84 -26.83 12.97
N SER A 632 20.67 -26.08 13.69
CA SER A 632 21.25 -26.49 14.98
C SER A 632 20.43 -26.08 16.21
N ASP A 633 19.29 -25.41 16.01
CA ASP A 633 18.46 -24.89 17.09
C ASP A 633 17.00 -25.36 16.93
N PRO A 634 16.71 -26.62 17.28
CA PRO A 634 15.38 -27.21 17.14
C PRO A 634 14.32 -26.56 18.05
N MET A 635 14.74 -25.74 19.01
CA MET A 635 13.87 -25.04 19.95
C MET A 635 13.25 -23.77 19.34
N SER A 636 13.75 -23.31 18.19
CA SER A 636 13.40 -22.01 17.59
C SER A 636 12.46 -22.07 16.39
N VAL A 637 12.08 -23.28 15.94
CA VAL A 637 11.26 -23.50 14.75
C VAL A 637 9.88 -24.02 15.14
N TYR A 638 8.85 -23.53 14.46
CA TYR A 638 7.44 -23.90 14.55
C TYR A 638 6.99 -24.30 13.14
N LEU A 639 5.83 -24.94 13.04
CA LEU A 639 5.22 -25.22 11.74
C LEU A 639 3.86 -24.51 11.65
N ILE A 640 3.58 -23.95 10.47
CA ILE A 640 2.29 -23.32 10.13
C ILE A 640 1.75 -23.90 8.83
N ALA A 641 0.43 -23.91 8.67
CA ALA A 641 -0.25 -24.37 7.46
C ALA A 641 -0.92 -23.21 6.73
N ARG A 642 -0.81 -23.20 5.41
CA ARG A 642 -1.43 -22.22 4.51
C ARG A 642 -2.37 -22.94 3.56
N VAL A 643 -3.62 -22.48 3.44
CA VAL A 643 -4.62 -23.01 2.49
C VAL A 643 -5.07 -21.88 1.56
N CYS A 644 -4.90 -22.05 0.27
CA CYS A 644 -5.24 -21.05 -0.76
C CYS A 644 -6.21 -21.65 -1.78
N PRO A 645 -7.44 -21.11 -1.97
CA PRO A 645 -8.25 -21.45 -3.14
C PRO A 645 -7.55 -21.10 -4.45
N LEU A 646 -7.69 -21.99 -5.44
CA LEU A 646 -7.28 -21.83 -6.83
C LEU A 646 -8.55 -21.79 -7.68
N MET A 647 -8.76 -20.73 -8.45
CA MET A 647 -10.03 -20.45 -9.16
C MET A 647 -10.10 -21.11 -10.56
N GLN A 648 -11.31 -21.39 -11.07
CA GLN A 648 -11.54 -22.09 -12.36
C GLN A 648 -11.17 -21.28 -13.61
N THR A 649 -10.99 -19.97 -13.47
CA THR A 649 -10.53 -19.09 -14.54
C THR A 649 -9.20 -18.45 -14.12
N SER A 650 -8.36 -18.07 -15.09
CA SER A 650 -7.14 -17.28 -14.84
C SER A 650 -7.42 -15.85 -14.30
N ALA A 651 -8.63 -15.60 -13.80
CA ALA A 651 -8.92 -14.46 -12.95
C ALA A 651 -7.99 -14.55 -11.73
N THR A 652 -6.92 -13.77 -11.79
CA THR A 652 -6.12 -13.42 -10.64
C THR A 652 -7.06 -13.02 -9.52
N ALA A 653 -7.01 -13.75 -8.40
CA ALA A 653 -7.76 -13.44 -7.20
C ALA A 653 -7.55 -11.96 -6.82
N GLY A 654 -8.64 -11.26 -6.51
CA GLY A 654 -8.58 -9.87 -6.06
C GLY A 654 -7.89 -9.76 -4.69
N PRO A 655 -7.28 -8.60 -4.36
CA PRO A 655 -6.83 -8.33 -3.00
C PRO A 655 -8.05 -8.38 -2.05
N GLY A 656 -7.98 -9.19 -1.00
CA GLY A 656 -9.08 -9.38 -0.04
C GLY A 656 -9.84 -10.72 -0.14
N GLN A 657 -9.59 -11.54 -1.16
CA GLN A 657 -10.19 -12.88 -1.28
C GLN A 657 -9.52 -13.98 -0.42
N PHE A 658 -8.47 -13.64 0.34
CA PHE A 658 -7.89 -14.52 1.35
C PHE A 658 -8.05 -13.88 2.71
N GLY A 659 -9.01 -14.35 3.50
CA GLY A 659 -8.99 -14.11 4.94
C GLY A 659 -7.72 -14.72 5.57
N PRO A 660 -7.13 -14.11 6.61
CA PRO A 660 -5.99 -14.68 7.32
C PRO A 660 -6.32 -16.08 7.86
N ALA A 661 -5.41 -17.03 7.64
CA ALA A 661 -5.60 -18.47 7.84
C ALA A 661 -5.81 -18.88 9.32
N ILE A 662 -7.07 -19.13 9.71
CA ILE A 662 -7.47 -19.56 11.06
C ILE A 662 -6.76 -20.85 11.53
N PRO A 663 -6.19 -20.92 12.75
CA PRO A 663 -5.72 -22.14 13.41
C PRO A 663 -6.86 -23.05 13.83
N ALA A 664 -6.60 -24.34 13.74
CA ALA A 664 -7.02 -25.28 14.74
C ALA A 664 -5.92 -26.30 15.02
N VAL A 665 -5.81 -26.69 16.28
CA VAL A 665 -5.12 -27.90 16.73
C VAL A 665 -6.17 -28.74 17.46
N ILE A 666 -6.16 -30.06 17.24
CA ILE A 666 -6.64 -31.06 18.21
C ILE A 666 -5.53 -32.11 18.41
N SER A 667 -5.44 -32.55 19.65
CA SER A 667 -4.34 -33.26 20.33
C SER A 667 -3.96 -34.65 19.82
N HIS A 668 -2.70 -35.01 20.07
CA HIS A 668 -2.36 -36.26 20.77
C HIS A 668 -2.05 -35.95 22.24
N ASN A 669 -2.61 -36.76 23.15
CA ASN A 669 -2.37 -36.72 24.60
C ASN A 669 -0.94 -37.19 24.96
N PRO A 670 -0.04 -36.35 25.50
CA PRO A 670 0.85 -36.82 26.55
C PRO A 670 0.06 -36.76 27.86
N VAL A 671 -0.26 -37.93 28.41
CA VAL A 671 -0.85 -38.09 29.73
C VAL A 671 0.09 -37.47 30.78
N LEU A 672 -0.12 -36.20 31.10
CA LEU A 672 0.31 -35.56 32.35
C LEU A 672 -0.90 -34.84 32.91
N THR A 673 -1.47 -35.42 33.97
CA THR A 673 -2.73 -35.05 34.61
C THR A 673 -2.62 -33.76 35.43
N SER A 674 -2.23 -32.63 34.85
CA SER A 674 -2.25 -31.34 35.56
C SER A 674 -3.68 -30.81 35.67
N ASN A 675 -4.13 -30.44 36.87
CA ASN A 675 -5.32 -29.61 37.02
C ASN A 675 -4.90 -28.14 36.83
N ALA A 676 -5.37 -27.53 35.75
CA ALA A 676 -5.25 -26.08 35.57
C ALA A 676 -6.42 -25.39 36.27
N MET A 677 -6.14 -24.31 36.99
CA MET A 677 -7.16 -23.45 37.59
C MET A 677 -6.95 -22.02 37.09
N TYR A 678 -8.04 -21.29 36.91
CA TYR A 678 -7.95 -19.84 36.74
C TYR A 678 -8.80 -19.16 37.81
N SER A 679 -8.37 -17.96 38.18
CA SER A 679 -9.09 -17.09 39.11
C SER A 679 -9.17 -15.68 38.53
N VAL A 680 -10.31 -15.03 38.73
CA VAL A 680 -10.51 -13.64 38.34
C VAL A 680 -10.73 -12.82 39.59
N THR A 681 -10.06 -11.67 39.67
CA THR A 681 -10.32 -10.66 40.69
C THR A 681 -11.24 -9.60 40.08
N LEU A 682 -12.47 -9.52 40.60
CA LEU A 682 -13.48 -8.54 40.21
C LEU A 682 -13.39 -7.27 41.06
N PRO A 683 -14.02 -6.15 40.63
CA PRO A 683 -13.96 -4.89 41.33
C PRO A 683 -14.36 -5.01 42.80
N GLY A 684 -13.46 -4.58 43.69
CA GLY A 684 -13.64 -4.72 45.14
C GLY A 684 -13.07 -6.01 45.76
N GLY A 685 -12.19 -6.72 45.05
CA GLY A 685 -11.41 -7.85 45.58
C GLY A 685 -12.21 -9.15 45.71
N ILE A 686 -13.26 -9.33 44.92
CA ILE A 686 -14.03 -10.59 44.90
C ILE A 686 -13.29 -11.58 44.00
N HIS A 687 -12.83 -12.70 44.57
CA HIS A 687 -12.15 -13.76 43.83
C HIS A 687 -13.15 -14.84 43.38
N ASP A 688 -13.20 -15.10 42.08
CA ASP A 688 -13.93 -16.22 41.50
C ASP A 688 -12.93 -17.24 40.93
N THR A 689 -12.85 -18.43 41.55
CA THR A 689 -11.92 -19.50 41.16
C THR A 689 -12.68 -20.60 40.45
N ASN A 690 -12.30 -20.87 39.20
CA ASN A 690 -12.94 -21.87 38.37
C ASN A 690 -11.93 -22.93 37.93
N LEU A 691 -12.33 -24.21 38.00
CA LEU A 691 -11.55 -25.29 37.41
C LEU A 691 -11.62 -25.16 35.89
N LEU A 692 -10.50 -25.34 35.21
CA LEU A 692 -10.51 -25.39 33.74
C LEU A 692 -11.13 -26.72 33.28
N THR A 693 -12.46 -26.78 33.15
CA THR A 693 -13.14 -27.94 32.56
C THR A 693 -13.03 -27.90 31.04
N LEU A 694 -12.40 -28.92 30.46
CA LEU A 694 -12.34 -29.20 29.01
C LEU A 694 -13.75 -29.50 28.45
N ALA A 695 -14.56 -28.47 28.21
CA ALA A 695 -15.88 -28.58 27.60
C ALA A 695 -16.08 -27.47 26.55
N PRO A 696 -16.89 -27.70 25.50
CA PRO A 696 -17.11 -26.71 24.45
C PRO A 696 -17.71 -25.41 25.04
N PRO A 697 -17.37 -24.22 24.50
CA PRO A 697 -17.79 -22.96 25.07
C PRO A 697 -19.31 -22.79 24.94
N LEU A 698 -20.00 -22.67 26.06
CA LEU A 698 -21.33 -22.09 26.15
C LEU A 698 -21.18 -20.57 26.24
N HIS A 699 -21.10 -19.85 25.12
CA HIS A 699 -21.37 -18.39 25.00
C HIS A 699 -20.76 -17.41 26.03
N THR A 700 -19.73 -17.76 26.81
CA THR A 700 -19.20 -16.85 27.83
C THR A 700 -17.97 -16.10 27.33
N GLN A 701 -18.05 -14.77 27.35
CA GLN A 701 -17.05 -13.77 26.94
C GLN A 701 -15.72 -13.79 27.74
N ARG A 702 -15.42 -14.86 28.50
CA ARG A 702 -14.27 -15.00 29.41
C ARG A 702 -13.56 -16.32 29.15
N GLY A 703 -12.23 -16.36 29.11
CA GLY A 703 -11.53 -17.63 28.92
C GLY A 703 -10.01 -17.61 29.14
N VAL A 704 -9.52 -18.72 29.72
CA VAL A 704 -8.17 -19.24 29.47
C VAL A 704 -8.33 -20.42 28.53
N TRP A 705 -7.65 -20.40 27.40
CA TRP A 705 -7.80 -21.46 26.40
C TRP A 705 -6.54 -22.30 26.30
N THR A 706 -6.70 -23.61 26.39
CA THR A 706 -5.69 -24.58 25.94
C THR A 706 -6.12 -25.11 24.56
N PRO A 707 -5.21 -25.43 23.63
CA PRO A 707 -5.46 -25.65 22.20
C PRO A 707 -6.23 -26.92 21.84
N ALA A 708 -7.18 -27.36 22.67
CA ALA A 708 -8.11 -28.44 22.36
C ALA A 708 -9.42 -27.95 21.71
N PHE A 709 -9.71 -26.64 21.69
CA PHE A 709 -10.97 -26.11 21.15
C PHE A 709 -10.83 -24.73 20.48
N LEU A 710 -11.62 -24.53 19.42
CA LEU A 710 -11.60 -23.43 18.45
C LEU A 710 -11.59 -22.00 19.05
N VAL A 711 -10.84 -21.10 18.39
CA VAL A 711 -11.16 -19.71 17.93
C VAL A 711 -9.86 -18.84 17.94
N SER A 712 -9.23 -18.58 16.79
CA SER A 712 -8.43 -17.36 16.45
C SER A 712 -7.99 -17.40 14.97
N HIS A 713 -7.05 -16.59 14.45
CA HIS A 713 -6.63 -16.55 13.02
C HIS A 713 -5.22 -17.12 12.68
N LEU A 714 -4.47 -17.80 13.59
CA LEU A 714 -3.13 -18.40 13.37
C LEU A 714 -2.74 -19.67 14.19
N GLY A 715 -2.23 -20.75 13.56
CA GLY A 715 -1.93 -22.06 14.21
C GLY A 715 -0.49 -22.36 14.48
N PHE A 716 -0.16 -22.65 15.75
CA PHE A 716 1.17 -22.97 16.21
C PHE A 716 1.28 -24.41 16.72
N ALA A 717 2.28 -25.13 16.23
CA ALA A 717 2.73 -26.41 16.79
C ALA A 717 4.23 -26.34 17.09
N PHE A 718 4.65 -26.87 18.25
CA PHE A 718 6.07 -27.04 18.57
C PHE A 718 6.66 -28.19 17.75
N THR A 719 7.89 -28.03 17.28
CA THR A 719 8.65 -29.02 16.47
C THR A 719 9.08 -30.28 17.22
N GLU A 720 9.02 -30.30 18.56
CA GLU A 720 9.45 -31.44 19.38
C GLU A 720 8.30 -32.05 20.20
N GLY A 721 8.24 -33.38 20.25
CA GLY A 721 7.25 -34.15 21.04
C GLY A 721 7.39 -34.05 22.57
N ILE A 722 8.05 -33.02 23.09
CA ILE A 722 8.38 -32.82 24.51
C ILE A 722 7.51 -31.68 25.07
N GLY A 723 6.30 -32.02 25.50
CA GLY A 723 5.58 -31.39 26.63
C GLY A 723 5.37 -29.87 26.69
N GLY A 724 5.21 -29.14 25.58
CA GLY A 724 4.81 -27.71 25.60
C GLY A 724 3.30 -27.49 25.77
N ARG A 725 2.90 -26.28 26.23
CA ARG A 725 1.50 -25.82 26.29
C ARG A 725 1.35 -24.40 25.77
N HIS A 726 0.42 -24.19 24.85
CA HIS A 726 -0.03 -22.84 24.47
C HIS A 726 -1.22 -22.43 25.32
N MET A 727 -1.22 -21.17 25.75
CA MET A 727 -2.31 -20.59 26.52
C MET A 727 -2.62 -19.19 26.04
N VAL A 728 -3.90 -18.88 25.91
CA VAL A 728 -4.37 -17.53 25.58
C VAL A 728 -5.23 -17.06 26.73
N PHE A 729 -5.08 -15.78 27.11
CA PHE A 729 -5.79 -15.16 28.22
C PHE A 729 -6.70 -14.05 27.71
N ARG A 730 -7.97 -13.99 28.16
CA ARG A 730 -8.87 -12.85 27.90
C ARG A 730 -9.46 -12.24 29.17
N PRO A 731 -8.85 -11.17 29.73
CA PRO A 731 -9.51 -10.37 30.75
C PRO A 731 -10.64 -9.55 30.11
N MET A 732 -11.75 -9.40 30.85
CA MET A 732 -12.83 -8.49 30.50
C MET A 732 -12.51 -7.07 30.97
N PRO A 733 -13.15 -6.03 30.39
CA PRO A 733 -13.02 -4.65 30.88
C PRO A 733 -13.38 -4.46 32.36
N SER A 734 -14.15 -5.39 32.95
CA SER A 734 -14.51 -5.39 34.36
C SER A 734 -13.46 -6.00 35.28
N ASP A 735 -12.43 -6.67 34.76
CA ASP A 735 -11.54 -7.49 35.57
C ASP A 735 -10.38 -6.64 36.10
N GLU A 736 -10.12 -6.71 37.41
CA GLU A 736 -8.94 -6.06 37.99
C GLU A 736 -7.67 -6.90 37.71
N GLU A 737 -7.82 -8.23 37.67
CA GLU A 737 -6.75 -9.18 37.42
C GLU A 737 -7.31 -10.53 36.94
N LEU A 738 -6.65 -11.13 35.94
CA LEU A 738 -6.82 -12.54 35.56
C LEU A 738 -5.58 -13.33 35.98
N SER A 739 -5.78 -14.33 36.84
CA SER A 739 -4.73 -15.18 37.40
C SER A 739 -4.92 -16.63 36.92
N TYR A 740 -3.83 -17.28 36.53
CA TYR A 740 -3.84 -18.68 36.06
C TYR A 740 -2.75 -19.51 36.72
N GLU A 741 -3.15 -20.65 37.26
CA GLU A 741 -2.30 -21.55 38.02
C GLU A 741 -2.13 -22.87 37.26
N LEU A 742 -0.89 -23.17 36.88
CA LEU A 742 -0.47 -24.42 36.26
C LEU A 742 0.29 -25.27 37.28
N ASN A 743 -0.35 -26.36 37.72
CA ASN A 743 0.24 -27.31 38.65
C ASN A 743 0.89 -28.46 37.88
N LEU A 744 2.24 -28.48 37.87
CA LEU A 744 3.02 -29.55 37.26
C LEU A 744 3.07 -30.73 38.24
N MET A 745 2.43 -31.83 37.86
CA MET A 745 2.29 -33.03 38.71
C MET A 745 3.57 -33.84 38.85
N ASN A 746 4.61 -33.55 38.06
CA ASN A 746 5.87 -34.27 38.13
C ASN A 746 6.84 -33.51 39.04
N PRO A 747 7.43 -34.17 40.05
CA PRO A 747 8.44 -33.54 40.86
C PRO A 747 9.66 -33.17 40.01
N ILE A 748 10.16 -31.97 40.20
CA ILE A 748 11.39 -31.49 39.56
C ILE A 748 12.58 -32.12 40.30
N GLU A 749 13.26 -33.07 39.65
CA GLU A 749 14.45 -33.75 40.19
C GLU A 749 15.78 -33.24 39.57
N THR A 750 15.68 -32.48 38.48
CA THR A 750 16.79 -31.87 37.74
C THR A 750 16.44 -30.41 37.43
N ASP A 751 17.38 -29.63 36.92
CA ASP A 751 17.07 -28.28 36.44
C ASP A 751 15.98 -28.36 35.36
N MET A 752 15.00 -27.46 35.43
CA MET A 752 13.93 -27.36 34.45
C MET A 752 14.04 -26.01 33.74
N HIS A 753 14.22 -26.05 32.43
CA HIS A 753 14.19 -24.85 31.60
C HIS A 753 12.73 -24.48 31.29
N LEU A 754 12.31 -23.32 31.76
CA LEU A 754 11.02 -22.70 31.49
C LEU A 754 11.22 -21.63 30.42
N ALA A 755 10.67 -21.82 29.24
CA ALA A 755 10.59 -20.82 28.19
C ALA A 755 9.14 -20.36 28.04
N MET A 756 8.91 -19.04 28.07
CA MET A 756 7.60 -18.44 27.89
C MET A 756 7.65 -17.35 26.83
N HIS A 757 6.78 -17.43 25.83
CA HIS A 757 6.62 -16.40 24.80
C HIS A 757 5.38 -15.59 25.10
N LEU A 758 5.53 -14.30 25.36
CA LEU A 758 4.44 -13.36 25.61
C LEU A 758 4.25 -12.44 24.40
N ALA A 759 3.02 -12.28 23.94
CA ALA A 759 2.69 -11.29 22.91
C ALA A 759 1.29 -10.73 23.13
N PHE A 760 1.05 -9.53 22.60
CA PHE A 760 -0.30 -8.99 22.44
C PHE A 760 -0.82 -9.44 21.07
N LEU A 761 -1.97 -10.12 21.03
CA LEU A 761 -2.62 -10.46 19.76
C LEU A 761 -3.42 -9.22 19.32
N ASP A 762 -3.17 -8.75 18.10
CA ASP A 762 -4.01 -7.85 17.28
C ASP A 762 -3.59 -6.37 17.09
N ASP A 763 -4.01 -5.87 15.91
CA ASP A 763 -3.85 -4.55 15.29
C ASP A 763 -4.82 -3.50 15.85
N ALA A 764 -4.81 -3.32 17.18
CA ALA A 764 -5.69 -2.32 17.78
C ALA A 764 -5.33 -0.91 17.26
N ILE A 765 -6.26 -0.32 16.50
CA ILE A 765 -6.28 1.09 16.04
C ILE A 765 -6.18 2.05 17.24
N GLU A 766 -6.48 1.59 18.46
CA GLU A 766 -6.32 2.36 19.69
C GLU A 766 -4.90 2.24 20.28
N VAL A 767 -4.11 3.30 20.08
CA VAL A 767 -2.68 3.48 20.42
C VAL A 767 -2.31 3.33 21.92
N ASN A 768 -3.22 2.87 22.80
CA ASN A 768 -3.03 2.90 24.25
C ASN A 768 -3.41 1.60 25.01
N ASN A 769 -3.68 0.48 24.34
CA ASN A 769 -4.07 -0.74 25.03
C ASN A 769 -2.86 -1.56 25.55
N THR A 770 -2.44 -1.37 26.79
CA THR A 770 -1.33 -2.15 27.39
C THR A 770 -1.81 -3.20 28.39
N ALA A 771 -1.17 -4.36 28.41
CA ALA A 771 -1.33 -5.39 29.44
C ALA A 771 -0.03 -5.57 30.24
N THR A 772 -0.14 -5.80 31.54
CA THR A 772 0.99 -6.13 32.41
C THR A 772 0.89 -7.58 32.86
N VAL A 773 1.93 -8.36 32.59
CA VAL A 773 2.04 -9.78 32.92
C VAL A 773 3.08 -9.98 34.02
N THR A 774 2.72 -10.74 35.05
CA THR A 774 3.66 -11.24 36.07
C THR A 774 3.59 -12.75 36.13
N VAL A 775 4.73 -13.43 36.24
CA VAL A 775 4.78 -14.88 36.42
C VAL A 775 5.44 -15.20 37.75
N GLU A 776 4.87 -16.14 38.50
CA GLU A 776 5.41 -16.66 39.75
C GLU A 776 5.57 -18.17 39.64
N VAL A 777 6.78 -18.68 39.85
CA VAL A 777 7.07 -20.11 39.93
C VAL A 777 7.19 -20.47 41.41
N ASN A 778 6.23 -21.25 41.92
CA ASN A 778 6.21 -21.72 43.29
C ASN A 778 6.65 -23.18 43.35
N LEU A 779 7.72 -23.47 44.08
CA LEU A 779 8.17 -24.82 44.40
C LEU A 779 7.84 -25.15 45.85
N GLN A 780 7.09 -26.24 46.06
CA GLN A 780 6.77 -26.74 47.39
C GLN A 780 7.30 -28.16 47.57
N SER A 781 8.23 -28.34 48.51
CA SER A 781 8.76 -29.67 48.85
C SER A 781 7.66 -30.55 49.43
N LEU A 782 7.55 -31.76 48.88
CA LEU A 782 6.64 -32.81 49.35
C LEU A 782 7.12 -33.47 50.65
N VAL A 783 8.35 -33.20 51.09
CA VAL A 783 9.01 -33.91 52.20
C VAL A 783 9.24 -32.99 53.40
N SER A 784 9.92 -31.86 53.19
CA SER A 784 10.32 -30.95 54.26
C SER A 784 9.35 -29.81 54.50
N GLY A 785 8.44 -29.56 53.55
CA GLY A 785 7.59 -28.37 53.53
C GLY A 785 8.35 -27.08 53.20
N LEU A 786 9.60 -27.17 52.71
CA LEU A 786 10.32 -26.04 52.14
C LEU A 786 9.54 -25.44 50.96
N HIS A 787 9.52 -24.11 50.87
CA HIS A 787 8.83 -23.37 49.82
C HIS A 787 9.78 -22.36 49.19
N ARG A 788 9.82 -22.28 47.86
CA ARG A 788 10.52 -21.25 47.09
C ARG A 788 9.53 -20.62 46.11
N THR A 789 9.56 -19.29 46.01
CA THR A 789 8.79 -18.55 45.01
C THR A 789 9.77 -17.70 44.23
N ASP A 790 9.80 -17.90 42.93
CA ASP A 790 10.58 -17.12 41.98
C ASP A 790 9.57 -16.27 41.19
N SER A 791 9.80 -14.95 41.09
CA SER A 791 8.88 -14.04 40.40
C SER A 791 9.59 -13.40 39.20
N LEU A 792 8.94 -13.47 38.03
CA LEU A 792 9.39 -12.95 36.75
C LEU A 792 8.43 -11.83 36.32
N GLY A 793 8.97 -10.65 36.01
CA GLY A 793 8.20 -9.46 35.62
C GLY A 793 8.13 -8.38 36.71
N PRO A 794 7.26 -7.36 36.58
CA PRO A 794 6.20 -7.23 35.57
C PRO A 794 6.74 -6.98 34.15
N PHE A 795 6.06 -7.55 33.17
CA PHE A 795 6.28 -7.34 31.74
C PHE A 795 5.13 -6.53 31.18
N THR A 796 5.39 -5.38 30.58
CA THR A 796 4.36 -4.59 29.90
C THR A 796 4.35 -4.94 28.42
N LEU A 797 3.19 -5.36 27.92
CA LEU A 797 2.93 -5.71 26.53
C LEU A 797 2.02 -4.63 25.94
N GLY A 798 2.37 -4.13 24.76
CA GLY A 798 1.53 -3.25 23.94
C GLY A 798 1.12 -3.96 22.63
N PRO A 799 0.17 -3.39 21.87
CA PRO A 799 -0.22 -3.93 20.58
C PRO A 799 0.98 -3.89 19.63
N SER A 800 1.15 -4.95 18.83
CA SER A 800 2.03 -4.91 17.66
C SER A 800 1.22 -4.38 16.49
N THR A 801 1.72 -3.37 15.79
CA THR A 801 1.10 -2.93 14.53
C THR A 801 1.63 -3.78 13.37
N ILE A 802 0.81 -4.07 12.35
CA ILE A 802 1.27 -4.64 11.05
C ILE A 802 2.54 -3.94 10.53
N ASP A 803 2.66 -2.63 10.74
CA ASP A 803 3.79 -1.81 10.27
C ASP A 803 5.07 -1.92 11.15
N ASP A 804 4.98 -2.53 12.33
CA ASP A 804 6.10 -2.73 13.27
C ASP A 804 5.85 -3.98 14.15
N PRO A 805 6.02 -5.19 13.58
CA PRO A 805 5.80 -6.43 14.32
C PRO A 805 6.84 -6.55 15.44
N GLN A 806 6.41 -6.31 16.67
CA GLN A 806 7.26 -6.50 17.84
C GLN A 806 7.50 -8.01 18.03
N PRO A 807 8.76 -8.46 18.15
CA PRO A 807 9.05 -9.86 18.42
C PRO A 807 8.39 -10.26 19.75
N MET A 808 7.84 -11.49 19.80
CA MET A 808 7.27 -12.01 21.05
C MET A 808 8.33 -11.92 22.15
N LEU A 809 7.95 -11.40 23.31
CA LEU A 809 8.83 -11.34 24.46
C LEU A 809 9.09 -12.77 24.95
N LEU A 810 10.29 -13.27 24.70
CA LEU A 810 10.76 -14.53 25.25
C LEU A 810 11.29 -14.32 26.67
N ILE A 811 10.76 -15.09 27.61
CA ILE A 811 11.23 -15.21 28.98
C ILE A 811 11.78 -16.61 29.15
N GLU A 812 13.05 -16.71 29.49
CA GLU A 812 13.70 -17.96 29.82
C GLU A 812 14.11 -17.94 31.29
N GLU A 813 13.77 -18.99 32.02
CA GLU A 813 14.14 -19.17 33.42
C GLU A 813 14.57 -20.61 33.66
N ILE A 814 15.67 -20.80 34.39
CA ILE A 814 16.10 -22.12 34.86
C ILE A 814 15.55 -22.32 36.26
N VAL A 815 14.58 -23.21 36.40
CA VAL A 815 13.97 -23.58 37.68
C VAL A 815 14.81 -24.70 38.30
N GLU A 816 15.69 -24.34 39.22
CA GLU A 816 16.52 -25.30 39.96
C GLU A 816 15.66 -26.14 40.93
N PRO A 817 15.98 -27.42 41.17
CA PRO A 817 15.27 -28.25 42.14
C PRO A 817 15.45 -27.73 43.59
N LEU A 818 14.52 -28.09 44.48
CA LEU A 818 14.67 -27.78 45.91
C LEU A 818 15.75 -28.66 46.53
N ILE A 819 16.80 -28.03 47.10
CA ILE A 819 17.87 -28.75 47.79
C ILE A 819 17.76 -28.50 49.30
N PHE A 820 17.52 -29.56 50.07
CA PHE A 820 17.53 -29.51 51.53
C PHE A 820 18.57 -30.47 52.08
N ALA A 821 19.47 -29.96 52.94
CA ALA A 821 20.58 -30.73 53.51
C ALA A 821 21.46 -31.47 52.48
N GLY A 822 21.58 -30.93 51.26
CA GLY A 822 22.38 -31.53 50.17
C GLY A 822 21.70 -32.67 49.42
N ILE A 823 20.39 -32.88 49.63
CA ILE A 823 19.57 -33.86 48.91
C ILE A 823 18.54 -33.08 48.08
N VAL A 824 18.37 -33.48 46.82
CA VAL A 824 17.28 -32.99 45.96
C VAL A 824 15.97 -33.54 46.52
N GLU A 825 15.06 -32.65 46.88
CA GLU A 825 13.73 -33.01 47.35
C GLU A 825 12.73 -32.93 46.21
N PRO A 826 11.83 -33.92 46.07
CA PRO A 826 10.73 -33.83 45.12
C PRO A 826 9.83 -32.66 45.51
N ALA A 827 9.62 -31.73 44.58
CA ALA A 827 8.83 -30.53 44.78
C ALA A 827 7.65 -30.47 43.80
N GLU A 828 6.47 -30.14 44.30
CA GLU A 828 5.36 -29.68 43.45
C GLU A 828 5.72 -28.31 42.88
N THR A 829 5.45 -28.11 41.59
CA THR A 829 5.73 -26.84 40.90
C THR A 829 4.43 -26.22 40.41
N ASN A 830 4.13 -25.04 40.93
CA ASN A 830 2.93 -24.28 40.59
C ASN A 830 3.37 -22.99 39.90
N ILE A 831 3.07 -22.85 38.62
CA ILE A 831 3.34 -21.64 37.84
C ILE A 831 2.07 -20.78 37.84
N LEU A 832 2.13 -19.62 38.47
CA LEU A 832 1.05 -18.65 38.55
C LEU A 832 1.34 -17.47 37.61
N ILE A 833 0.42 -17.20 36.68
CA ILE A 833 0.52 -16.10 35.72
C ILE A 833 -0.59 -15.12 36.02
N ARG A 834 -0.24 -13.86 36.24
CA ARG A 834 -1.22 -12.79 36.43
C ARG A 834 -1.14 -11.79 35.28
N VAL A 835 -2.30 -11.42 34.76
CA VAL A 835 -2.46 -10.41 33.71
C VAL A 835 -3.37 -9.31 34.24
N THR A 836 -2.91 -8.06 34.13
CA THR A 836 -3.64 -6.84 34.53
C THR A 836 -3.65 -5.85 33.35
N GLY A 837 -4.77 -5.15 33.11
CA GLY A 837 -4.92 -4.29 31.91
C GLY A 837 -5.33 -5.05 30.65
N GLY A 838 -5.30 -4.40 29.47
CA GLY A 838 -5.63 -5.02 28.17
C GLY A 838 -7.07 -4.81 27.66
N ALA A 839 -7.86 -3.88 28.22
CA ALA A 839 -9.27 -3.71 27.89
C ALA A 839 -9.54 -2.56 26.90
N ALA A 840 -9.96 -2.91 25.68
CA ALA A 840 -10.65 -1.96 24.79
C ALA A 840 -11.63 -2.59 23.78
N ASP A 841 -11.61 -3.91 23.50
CA ASP A 841 -12.51 -4.45 22.47
C ASP A 841 -13.09 -5.86 22.76
N ALA A 842 -14.40 -6.00 22.50
CA ALA A 842 -15.14 -7.26 22.57
C ALA A 842 -14.92 -8.14 21.32
N ASP A 843 -14.32 -7.61 20.26
CA ASP A 843 -14.05 -8.34 19.02
C ASP A 843 -12.59 -8.82 18.89
N HIS A 844 -11.64 -8.26 19.67
CA HIS A 844 -10.21 -8.56 19.56
C HIS A 844 -9.65 -9.24 20.84
N PRO A 845 -9.13 -10.48 20.78
CA PRO A 845 -8.69 -11.24 21.95
C PRO A 845 -7.25 -10.87 22.39
N PRO A 846 -6.89 -10.97 23.69
CA PRO A 846 -5.65 -10.40 24.22
C PRO A 846 -4.59 -11.48 24.57
N VAL A 847 -3.47 -10.98 25.11
CA VAL A 847 -2.20 -11.64 25.49
C VAL A 847 -2.09 -13.16 25.24
N LEU A 848 -1.27 -13.54 24.24
CA LEU A 848 -0.82 -14.90 23.98
C LEU A 848 0.36 -15.25 24.90
N VAL A 849 0.30 -16.41 25.54
CA VAL A 849 1.39 -16.98 26.34
C VAL A 849 1.67 -18.42 25.90
N GLY A 850 2.74 -18.62 25.13
CA GLY A 850 3.30 -19.96 24.92
C GLY A 850 4.15 -20.33 26.12
N ILE A 851 3.97 -21.51 26.72
CA ILE A 851 4.85 -22.01 27.80
C ILE A 851 5.41 -23.36 27.41
N ARG A 852 6.72 -23.48 27.53
CA ARG A 852 7.43 -24.72 27.34
C ARG A 852 8.28 -25.00 28.57
N THR A 853 8.14 -26.20 29.12
CA THR A 853 8.97 -26.71 30.20
C THR A 853 9.76 -27.90 29.68
N THR A 854 11.07 -27.81 29.67
CA THR A 854 11.97 -28.90 29.27
C THR A 854 12.89 -29.25 30.43
N PRO A 855 13.01 -30.53 30.83
CA PRO A 855 14.08 -30.94 31.72
C PRO A 855 15.43 -30.64 31.07
N ASP A 856 16.37 -30.06 31.81
CA ASP A 856 17.76 -29.94 31.39
C ASP A 856 18.42 -31.32 31.61
N PHE A 857 18.69 -32.03 30.51
CA PHE A 857 19.12 -33.44 30.52
C PHE A 857 20.64 -33.64 30.59
#